data_AF-A0A919PZA4-F1
#
_entry.id   AF-A0A919PZA4-F1
#
_cell.length_a   1.000
_cell.length_b   1.000
_cell.length_c   1.000
_cell.angle_alpha   90.00
_cell.angle_beta   90.00
_cell.angle_gamma   90.00
#
_symmetry.space_group_name_H-M   'P 1'
#
loop_
_entity.id
_entity.type
_entity.pdbx_description
1 polymer ?
#
loop_
_entity_poly.entity_id
_entity_poly.type
_entity_poly.pdbx_seq_one_letter_code
_entity_poly.pdbx_strand_id
1 'polypeptide(L)'
;MSSHSGVTVAVDIGAARMRVAYAGVDGVVRLVQFGREWWMPSGVLVDEDGSLVTGAAAVRRAVQRPEGFVADPMGRLSVDTVDAGGVVIGTADLVAALLRVALAAAAQAAGSPAAVVRVVTSGSWGPRRRGALRIALQRAGAGDAELIAAPVAVGWHLLAGGVDLAEQSVVAVCDLGAGFSARVLSRAGDGFEVLAGVEEPLGGGDAMDTAVAEWMSPPTSGHAVTLPAAAAEALVSARLAKEALSAAPTVLVPGASGQMVFGIPQLRQAAAGVLDRAVAATVRAIESADVGPEHLTLVVCVGGGARLPIVADAFGDAVGIRPVTVPQPEAAAVLGAVQQPVPVEDAAVVPSGRDAAGAVVAAVASVALFAQFVTGTHRYGPPNSIDGGWLLAHWGGLCLAAVLAVVAAASGAAWLHVARYAALGDERLQRRLYGVALAGSAVLGIGISVGYAIFAVGYFDVPAAPLLRWSVLAASPVVLAVAVAGLVVIARPLLVERAWSSWFRFPVSVIALVGAGSYLIGYDMSGSPRALLPVKWWLDQYFPEKMAIISAIGRVGAACLGVAVALLVARRAWIRVVTAVPLALLTAAVLAPRATGLIAATVGAVIAGWWLWRVLAALGAAALRAPRSQSTPLFRSAAAETAGRASWQHAPDVPSAGVAAEGGR
;
A
#
# COMPACT_ATOMS: atom_id res chain seq x y z
N MET A 1 1.10 20.61 -14.70
CA MET A 1 2.23 20.21 -15.56
C MET A 1 3.52 20.44 -14.78
N SER A 2 3.87 19.52 -13.89
CA SER A 2 5.16 19.51 -13.19
C SER A 2 6.21 18.87 -14.11
N SER A 3 7.21 19.66 -14.49
CA SER A 3 8.36 19.24 -15.31
C SER A 3 9.06 18.05 -14.67
N HIS A 4 9.04 16.90 -15.35
CA HIS A 4 9.78 15.71 -14.96
C HIS A 4 11.26 15.98 -15.23
N SER A 5 12.07 16.19 -14.19
CA SER A 5 13.48 16.57 -14.35
C SER A 5 14.40 15.38 -14.64
N GLY A 6 13.97 14.41 -15.46
CA GLY A 6 14.79 13.27 -15.84
C GLY A 6 14.07 12.22 -16.69
N VAL A 7 14.84 11.39 -17.41
CA VAL A 7 14.33 10.30 -18.23
C VAL A 7 13.74 9.20 -17.35
N THR A 8 12.51 8.78 -17.63
CA THR A 8 11.89 7.62 -16.99
C THR A 8 11.94 6.44 -17.94
N VAL A 9 12.39 5.27 -17.47
CA VAL A 9 12.46 4.03 -18.23
C VAL A 9 11.63 2.97 -17.55
N ALA A 10 10.85 2.22 -18.32
CA ALA A 10 10.19 1.01 -17.85
C ALA A 10 10.62 -0.20 -18.68
N VAL A 11 10.77 -1.33 -18.01
CA VAL A 11 11.14 -2.61 -18.61
C VAL A 11 10.06 -3.64 -18.27
N ASP A 12 9.56 -4.33 -19.30
CA ASP A 12 8.67 -5.48 -19.15
C ASP A 12 9.35 -6.72 -19.75
N ILE A 13 9.67 -7.68 -18.89
CA ILE A 13 10.32 -8.93 -19.29
C ILE A 13 9.28 -10.05 -19.17
N GLY A 14 8.64 -10.36 -20.30
CA GLY A 14 7.75 -11.52 -20.40
C GLY A 14 8.53 -12.82 -20.62
N ALA A 15 7.79 -13.93 -20.67
CA ALA A 15 8.37 -15.26 -20.84
C ALA A 15 9.17 -15.41 -22.15
N ALA A 16 8.69 -14.82 -23.26
CA ALA A 16 9.34 -14.93 -24.57
C ALA A 16 9.90 -13.60 -25.12
N ARG A 17 9.36 -12.45 -24.68
CA ARG A 17 9.69 -11.13 -25.23
C ARG A 17 9.92 -10.15 -24.09
N MET A 18 10.96 -9.34 -24.23
CA MET A 18 11.21 -8.15 -23.43
C MET A 18 10.84 -6.90 -24.24
N ARG A 19 10.19 -5.94 -23.59
CA ARG A 19 9.89 -4.60 -24.12
C ARG A 19 10.44 -3.55 -23.18
N VAL A 20 10.82 -2.42 -23.76
CA VAL A 20 11.34 -1.27 -23.02
C VAL A 20 10.65 -0.03 -23.54
N ALA A 21 10.17 0.80 -22.62
CA ALA A 21 9.61 2.10 -22.93
C ALA A 21 10.36 3.18 -22.15
N TYR A 22 10.38 4.40 -22.68
CA TYR A 22 10.94 5.54 -21.98
C TYR A 22 10.11 6.80 -22.24
N ALA A 23 10.19 7.76 -21.32
CA ALA A 23 9.76 9.13 -21.52
C ALA A 23 10.96 10.05 -21.30
N GLY A 24 11.23 10.89 -22.30
CA GLY A 24 12.25 11.93 -22.20
C GLY A 24 11.77 13.13 -21.39
N VAL A 25 12.56 14.20 -21.41
CA VAL A 25 12.19 15.48 -20.76
C VAL A 25 10.97 16.12 -21.44
N ASP A 26 10.70 15.76 -22.69
CA ASP A 26 9.50 16.17 -23.43
C ASP A 26 8.21 15.49 -22.94
N GLY A 27 8.32 14.49 -22.04
CA GLY A 27 7.20 13.75 -21.49
C GLY A 27 6.54 12.78 -22.48
N VAL A 28 7.06 12.67 -23.71
CA VAL A 28 6.49 11.80 -24.73
C VAL A 28 6.99 10.38 -24.53
N VAL A 29 6.06 9.47 -24.29
CA VAL A 29 6.34 8.05 -24.08
C VAL A 29 6.62 7.37 -25.42
N ARG A 30 7.74 6.65 -25.50
CA ARG A 30 8.20 5.94 -26.70
C ARG A 30 8.67 4.54 -26.35
N LEU A 31 8.46 3.58 -27.26
CA LEU A 31 9.08 2.26 -27.17
C LEU A 31 10.53 2.33 -27.67
N VAL A 32 11.39 1.51 -27.09
CA VAL A 32 12.76 1.29 -27.58
C VAL A 32 12.72 0.26 -28.70
N GLN A 33 13.40 0.56 -29.80
CA GLN A 33 13.53 -0.35 -30.93
C GLN A 33 14.81 -1.19 -30.80
N PHE A 34 14.68 -2.50 -30.96
CA PHE A 34 15.78 -3.46 -31.01
C PHE A 34 15.94 -3.97 -32.46
N GLY A 35 16.83 -3.32 -33.22
CA GLY A 35 16.96 -3.59 -34.65
C GLY A 35 15.72 -3.13 -35.41
N ARG A 36 14.95 -4.07 -35.99
CA ARG A 36 13.70 -3.76 -36.70
C ARG A 36 12.44 -3.91 -35.83
N GLU A 37 12.58 -4.49 -34.65
CA GLU A 37 11.48 -4.87 -33.77
C GLU A 37 11.34 -3.90 -32.58
N TRP A 38 10.12 -3.74 -32.06
CA TRP A 38 9.85 -2.96 -30.84
C TRP A 38 9.90 -3.79 -29.55
N TRP A 39 10.59 -4.93 -29.63
CA TRP A 39 10.75 -5.94 -28.59
C TRP A 39 12.03 -6.73 -28.88
N MET A 40 12.54 -7.45 -27.90
CA MET A 40 13.63 -8.42 -28.09
C MET A 40 13.31 -9.76 -27.42
N PRO A 41 13.88 -10.90 -27.89
CA PRO A 41 13.74 -12.16 -27.18
C PRO A 41 14.27 -12.06 -25.74
N SER A 42 13.51 -12.58 -24.77
CA SER A 42 13.91 -12.60 -23.36
C SER A 42 14.80 -13.79 -22.99
N GLY A 43 14.96 -14.77 -23.88
CA GLY A 43 15.82 -15.92 -23.63
C GLY A 43 17.30 -15.55 -23.51
N VAL A 44 18.00 -16.26 -22.63
CA VAL A 44 19.42 -16.08 -22.34
C VAL A 44 20.15 -17.40 -22.57
N LEU A 45 21.22 -17.36 -23.37
CA LEU A 45 22.14 -18.48 -23.54
C LEU A 45 23.32 -18.31 -22.58
N VAL A 46 23.62 -19.36 -21.83
CA VAL A 46 24.81 -19.47 -20.99
C VAL A 46 25.88 -20.19 -21.81
N ASP A 47 26.99 -19.51 -22.09
CA ASP A 47 28.11 -20.09 -22.85
C ASP A 47 28.98 -20.99 -21.96
N GLU A 48 29.91 -21.77 -22.53
CA GLU A 48 30.68 -22.79 -21.78
C GLU A 48 31.60 -22.18 -20.72
N ASP A 49 32.07 -20.96 -20.99
CA ASP A 49 32.86 -20.15 -20.07
C ASP A 49 32.01 -19.44 -19.00
N GLY A 50 30.69 -19.65 -19.02
CA GLY A 50 29.71 -18.99 -18.15
C GLY A 50 29.30 -17.59 -18.60
N SER A 51 29.76 -17.13 -19.77
CA SER A 51 29.33 -15.84 -20.32
C SER A 51 27.87 -15.87 -20.76
N LEU A 52 27.22 -14.70 -20.74
CA LEU A 52 25.78 -14.58 -21.01
C LEU A 52 25.52 -13.89 -22.33
N VAL A 53 24.82 -14.58 -23.22
CA VAL A 53 24.35 -14.05 -24.51
C VAL A 53 22.84 -13.84 -24.44
N THR A 54 22.35 -12.68 -24.88
CA THR A 54 20.93 -12.31 -24.80
C THR A 54 20.33 -11.97 -26.17
N GLY A 55 19.00 -11.86 -26.25
CA GLY A 55 18.29 -11.38 -27.43
C GLY A 55 18.41 -12.28 -28.65
N ALA A 56 18.37 -11.68 -29.85
CA ALA A 56 18.39 -12.43 -31.11
C ALA A 56 19.68 -13.25 -31.30
N ALA A 57 20.79 -12.83 -30.71
CA ALA A 57 22.04 -13.58 -30.74
C ALA A 57 21.94 -14.88 -29.92
N ALA A 58 21.30 -14.83 -28.76
CA ALA A 58 21.06 -16.00 -27.92
C ALA A 58 20.20 -17.04 -28.65
N VAL A 59 19.09 -16.61 -29.25
CA VAL A 59 18.17 -17.49 -29.99
C VAL A 59 18.86 -18.17 -31.17
N ARG A 60 19.68 -17.44 -31.94
CA ARG A 60 20.42 -18.03 -33.07
C ARG A 60 21.42 -19.09 -32.62
N ARG A 61 22.16 -18.82 -31.53
CA ARG A 61 23.14 -19.77 -30.99
C ARG A 61 22.50 -20.97 -30.30
N ALA A 62 21.29 -20.81 -29.74
CA ALA A 62 20.54 -21.89 -29.11
C ALA A 62 20.19 -23.05 -30.07
N VAL A 63 20.19 -22.81 -31.39
CA VAL A 63 20.03 -23.89 -32.39
C VAL A 63 21.18 -24.89 -32.32
N GLN A 64 22.41 -24.39 -32.10
CA GLN A 64 23.62 -25.21 -32.01
C GLN A 64 23.83 -25.75 -30.60
N ARG A 65 23.37 -25.01 -29.57
CA ARG A 65 23.58 -25.33 -28.17
C ARG A 65 22.29 -25.18 -27.33
N PRO A 66 21.28 -26.03 -27.56
CA PRO A 66 19.98 -25.89 -26.92
C PRO A 66 20.03 -26.08 -25.40
N GLU A 67 20.96 -26.90 -24.89
CA GLU A 67 21.11 -27.21 -23.47
C GLU A 67 21.57 -26.02 -22.62
N GLY A 68 22.28 -25.05 -23.24
CA GLY A 68 22.72 -23.82 -22.58
C GLY A 68 21.65 -22.71 -22.57
N PHE A 69 20.48 -22.93 -23.20
CA PHE A 69 19.50 -21.89 -23.43
C PHE A 69 18.38 -21.87 -22.38
N VAL A 70 18.26 -20.76 -21.67
CA VAL A 70 17.17 -20.50 -20.73
C VAL A 70 16.13 -19.60 -21.41
N ALA A 71 15.03 -20.20 -21.85
CA ALA A 71 13.99 -19.52 -22.62
C ALA A 71 13.21 -18.44 -21.83
N ASP A 72 12.85 -18.73 -20.57
CA ASP A 72 12.12 -17.81 -19.67
C ASP A 72 12.90 -17.57 -18.37
N PRO A 73 13.85 -16.62 -18.34
CA PRO A 73 14.61 -16.30 -17.13
C PRO A 73 13.75 -15.76 -15.99
N MET A 74 12.69 -14.99 -16.28
CA MET A 74 11.81 -14.39 -15.27
C MET A 74 10.99 -15.46 -14.54
N GLY A 75 10.47 -16.46 -15.26
CA GLY A 75 9.78 -17.60 -14.68
C GLY A 75 10.66 -18.46 -13.77
N ARG A 76 11.99 -18.43 -13.97
CA ARG A 76 12.97 -19.17 -13.15
C ARG A 76 13.32 -18.50 -11.82
N LEU A 77 12.91 -17.26 -11.56
CA LEU A 77 13.21 -16.54 -10.30
C LEU A 77 12.64 -17.20 -9.02
N SER A 78 11.84 -18.26 -9.12
CA SER A 78 11.45 -19.08 -7.95
C SER A 78 12.55 -20.03 -7.45
N VAL A 79 13.58 -20.28 -8.26
CA VAL A 79 14.77 -21.06 -7.87
C VAL A 79 16.00 -20.17 -7.93
N ASP A 80 16.98 -20.44 -7.07
CA ASP A 80 18.13 -19.54 -6.90
C ASP A 80 19.15 -19.71 -8.04
N THR A 81 19.29 -20.94 -8.55
CA THR A 81 20.17 -21.31 -9.66
C THR A 81 19.46 -22.21 -10.68
N VAL A 82 20.00 -22.24 -11.89
CA VAL A 82 19.63 -23.19 -12.96
C VAL A 82 20.89 -23.81 -13.55
N ASP A 83 20.78 -25.06 -13.99
CA ASP A 83 21.80 -25.72 -14.80
C ASP A 83 21.48 -25.47 -16.28
N ALA A 84 22.42 -24.83 -16.98
CA ALA A 84 22.34 -24.54 -18.40
C ALA A 84 23.55 -25.18 -19.09
N GLY A 85 23.39 -26.41 -19.57
CA GLY A 85 24.41 -27.14 -20.31
C GLY A 85 25.63 -27.51 -19.47
N GLY A 86 25.42 -27.90 -18.21
CA GLY A 86 26.48 -28.25 -17.25
C GLY A 86 27.04 -27.06 -16.46
N VAL A 87 26.59 -25.84 -16.76
CA VAL A 87 26.99 -24.62 -16.06
C VAL A 87 25.88 -24.20 -15.10
N VAL A 88 26.17 -24.21 -13.80
CA VAL A 88 25.24 -23.74 -12.76
C VAL A 88 25.36 -22.23 -12.62
N ILE A 89 24.26 -21.51 -12.88
CA ILE A 89 24.23 -20.05 -12.82
C ILE A 89 23.06 -19.53 -11.99
N GLY A 90 23.25 -18.38 -11.35
CA GLY A 90 22.19 -17.70 -10.61
C GLY A 90 21.09 -17.19 -11.53
N THR A 91 19.82 -17.46 -11.18
CA THR A 91 18.67 -16.98 -11.98
C THR A 91 18.59 -15.45 -12.03
N ALA A 92 19.01 -14.79 -10.94
CA ALA A 92 19.12 -13.34 -10.89
C ALA A 92 20.19 -12.79 -11.85
N ASP A 93 21.24 -13.55 -12.21
CA ASP A 93 22.26 -13.11 -13.18
C ASP A 93 21.72 -13.09 -14.61
N LEU A 94 20.89 -14.08 -14.96
CA LEU A 94 20.21 -14.13 -16.25
C LEU A 94 19.30 -12.91 -16.44
N VAL A 95 18.49 -12.59 -15.43
CA VAL A 95 17.60 -11.41 -15.46
C VAL A 95 18.41 -10.11 -15.43
N ALA A 96 19.51 -10.05 -14.67
CA ALA A 96 20.39 -8.89 -14.65
C ALA A 96 21.01 -8.62 -16.03
N ALA A 97 21.38 -9.66 -16.79
CA ALA A 97 21.90 -9.51 -18.15
C ALA A 97 20.88 -8.86 -19.10
N LEU A 98 19.60 -9.26 -19.02
CA LEU A 98 18.51 -8.64 -19.78
C LEU A 98 18.30 -7.18 -19.38
N LEU A 99 18.26 -6.89 -18.07
CA LEU A 99 18.09 -5.55 -17.55
C LEU A 99 19.21 -4.61 -18.00
N ARG A 100 20.47 -5.05 -18.02
CA ARG A 100 21.59 -4.24 -18.54
C ARG A 100 21.39 -3.86 -20.00
N VAL A 101 20.95 -4.80 -20.84
CA VAL A 101 20.64 -4.52 -22.25
C VAL A 101 19.47 -3.54 -22.37
N ALA A 102 18.42 -3.72 -21.59
CA ALA A 102 17.26 -2.83 -21.58
C ALA A 102 17.64 -1.39 -21.22
N LEU A 103 18.42 -1.21 -20.14
CA LEU A 103 18.84 0.10 -19.65
C LEU A 103 19.81 0.78 -20.62
N ALA A 104 20.75 0.04 -21.19
CA ALA A 104 21.68 0.57 -22.20
C ALA A 104 20.94 1.03 -23.46
N ALA A 105 20.00 0.22 -23.96
CA ALA A 105 19.20 0.55 -25.13
C ALA A 105 18.28 1.78 -24.87
N ALA A 106 17.68 1.86 -23.69
CA ALA A 106 16.88 3.01 -23.29
C ALA A 106 17.73 4.29 -23.16
N ALA A 107 18.92 4.22 -22.56
CA ALA A 107 19.83 5.36 -22.45
C ALA A 107 20.29 5.85 -23.82
N GLN A 108 20.58 4.92 -24.74
CA GLN A 108 20.92 5.27 -26.13
C GLN A 108 19.74 5.95 -26.84
N ALA A 109 18.53 5.42 -26.69
CA ALA A 109 17.33 5.98 -27.32
C ALA A 109 16.93 7.34 -26.74
N ALA A 110 17.10 7.53 -25.43
CA ALA A 110 16.73 8.77 -24.73
C ALA A 110 17.84 9.84 -24.78
N GLY A 111 19.07 9.48 -25.11
CA GLY A 111 20.23 10.37 -25.14
C GLY A 111 20.87 10.64 -23.77
N SER A 112 20.33 10.09 -22.69
CA SER A 112 20.89 10.17 -21.34
C SER A 112 20.49 8.97 -20.49
N PRO A 113 21.22 8.66 -19.39
CA PRO A 113 20.81 7.64 -18.43
C PRO A 113 19.43 7.91 -17.83
N ALA A 114 18.76 6.84 -17.38
CA ALA A 114 17.49 6.93 -16.69
C ALA A 114 17.64 7.55 -15.31
N ALA A 115 16.80 8.53 -14.98
CA ALA A 115 16.64 9.05 -13.62
C ALA A 115 15.71 8.15 -12.79
N VAL A 116 14.69 7.58 -13.45
CA VAL A 116 13.73 6.64 -12.82
C VAL A 116 13.71 5.37 -13.64
N VAL A 117 13.87 4.23 -12.98
CA VAL A 117 13.75 2.90 -13.58
C VAL A 117 12.57 2.17 -12.95
N ARG A 118 11.72 1.59 -13.79
CA ARG A 118 10.60 0.74 -13.37
C ARG A 118 10.66 -0.62 -14.04
N VAL A 119 10.30 -1.66 -13.30
CA VAL A 119 10.20 -3.02 -13.84
C VAL A 119 8.79 -3.55 -13.60
N VAL A 120 8.15 -3.95 -14.69
CA VAL A 120 6.85 -4.58 -14.69
C VAL A 120 6.96 -6.00 -14.13
N THR A 121 6.04 -6.35 -13.23
CA THR A 121 5.98 -7.65 -12.55
C THR A 121 4.57 -8.21 -12.60
N SER A 122 4.42 -9.53 -12.56
CA SER A 122 3.09 -10.11 -12.39
C SER A 122 2.53 -9.79 -11.00
N GLY A 123 1.24 -9.45 -10.95
CA GLY A 123 0.57 -9.09 -9.71
C GLY A 123 0.44 -10.24 -8.69
N SER A 124 0.77 -11.49 -9.05
CA SER A 124 0.66 -12.68 -8.17
C SER A 124 1.97 -13.02 -7.48
N TRP A 125 3.06 -12.36 -7.88
CA TRP A 125 4.38 -12.69 -7.36
C TRP A 125 4.46 -12.42 -5.86
N GLY A 126 4.79 -13.47 -5.09
CA GLY A 126 5.05 -13.35 -3.66
C GLY A 126 6.42 -12.73 -3.34
N PRO A 127 6.74 -12.53 -2.05
CA PRO A 127 7.96 -11.87 -1.60
C PRO A 127 9.26 -12.50 -2.11
N ARG A 128 9.30 -13.84 -2.26
CA ARG A 128 10.49 -14.56 -2.72
C ARG A 128 10.92 -14.13 -4.13
N ARG A 129 10.01 -14.22 -5.11
CA ARG A 129 10.30 -13.81 -6.51
C ARG A 129 10.65 -12.33 -6.61
N ARG A 130 9.93 -11.46 -5.88
CA ARG A 130 10.25 -10.01 -5.84
C ARG A 130 11.63 -9.76 -5.21
N GLY A 131 12.02 -10.53 -4.20
CA GLY A 131 13.37 -10.49 -3.61
C GLY A 131 14.45 -10.88 -4.62
N ALA A 132 14.26 -11.99 -5.34
CA ALA A 132 15.18 -12.42 -6.39
C ALA A 132 15.31 -11.38 -7.52
N LEU A 133 14.20 -10.77 -7.95
CA LEU A 133 14.22 -9.67 -8.92
C LEU A 133 14.98 -8.45 -8.42
N ARG A 134 14.86 -8.09 -7.12
CA ARG A 134 15.65 -7.00 -6.53
C ARG A 134 17.15 -7.29 -6.54
N ILE A 135 17.55 -8.54 -6.34
CA ILE A 135 18.95 -8.94 -6.49
C ILE A 135 19.41 -8.76 -7.95
N ALA A 136 18.59 -9.16 -8.92
CA ALA A 136 18.90 -8.95 -10.35
C ALA A 136 19.04 -7.46 -10.69
N LEU A 137 18.15 -6.62 -10.16
CA LEU A 137 18.19 -5.16 -10.30
C LEU A 137 19.47 -4.55 -9.72
N GLN A 138 19.87 -4.95 -8.52
CA GLN A 138 21.14 -4.52 -7.91
C GLN A 138 22.32 -4.90 -8.79
N ARG A 139 22.35 -6.13 -9.31
CA ARG A 139 23.41 -6.61 -10.22
C ARG A 139 23.41 -5.90 -11.57
N ALA A 140 22.26 -5.38 -12.01
CA ALA A 140 22.12 -4.60 -13.23
C ALA A 140 22.46 -3.11 -13.05
N GLY A 141 22.79 -2.65 -11.83
CA GLY A 141 23.05 -1.24 -11.54
C GLY A 141 21.80 -0.39 -11.38
N ALA A 142 20.64 -1.01 -11.16
CA ALA A 142 19.34 -0.36 -10.98
C ALA A 142 18.69 -0.76 -9.64
N GLY A 143 19.48 -0.76 -8.55
CA GLY A 143 19.03 -1.20 -7.22
C GLY A 143 17.83 -0.43 -6.66
N ASP A 144 17.63 0.80 -7.15
CA ASP A 144 16.58 1.72 -6.70
C ASP A 144 15.33 1.64 -7.59
N ALA A 145 15.29 0.71 -8.54
CA ALA A 145 14.18 0.58 -9.47
C ALA A 145 12.86 0.22 -8.76
N GLU A 146 11.78 0.85 -9.23
CA GLU A 146 10.44 0.59 -8.71
C GLU A 146 9.85 -0.65 -9.37
N LEU A 147 9.24 -1.53 -8.58
CA LEU A 147 8.48 -2.65 -9.10
C LEU A 147 7.02 -2.24 -9.25
N ILE A 148 6.47 -2.36 -10.45
CA ILE A 148 5.07 -2.08 -10.75
C ILE A 148 4.37 -3.38 -11.13
N ALA A 149 3.17 -3.60 -10.61
CA ALA A 149 2.35 -4.73 -11.04
C ALA A 149 1.78 -4.42 -12.43
N ALA A 150 1.91 -5.36 -13.37
CA ALA A 150 1.36 -5.27 -14.72
C ALA A 150 -0.09 -4.76 -14.77
N PRO A 151 -1.06 -5.27 -13.99
CA PRO A 151 -2.44 -4.76 -14.05
C PRO A 151 -2.53 -3.29 -13.61
N VAL A 152 -1.78 -2.86 -12.60
CA VAL A 152 -1.73 -1.46 -12.16
C VAL A 152 -1.15 -0.57 -13.26
N ALA A 153 -0.09 -1.03 -13.92
CA ALA A 153 0.50 -0.35 -15.06
C ALA A 153 -0.53 -0.16 -16.19
N VAL A 154 -1.31 -1.20 -16.50
CA VAL A 154 -2.39 -1.13 -17.50
C VAL A 154 -3.45 -0.10 -17.10
N GLY A 155 -3.83 -0.01 -15.82
CA GLY A 155 -4.73 1.05 -15.33
C GLY A 155 -4.20 2.46 -15.65
N TRP A 156 -2.90 2.70 -15.45
CA TRP A 156 -2.26 3.97 -15.83
C TRP A 156 -2.26 4.19 -17.34
N HIS A 157 -2.06 3.13 -18.13
CA HIS A 157 -2.10 3.22 -19.57
C HIS A 157 -3.48 3.62 -20.09
N LEU A 158 -4.55 3.08 -19.52
CA LEU A 158 -5.93 3.44 -19.84
C LEU A 158 -6.19 4.92 -19.60
N LEU A 159 -5.81 5.44 -18.42
CA LEU A 159 -5.96 6.86 -18.10
C LEU A 159 -5.18 7.76 -19.05
N ALA A 160 -3.93 7.43 -19.34
CA ALA A 160 -3.11 8.20 -20.27
C ALA A 160 -3.65 8.13 -21.71
N GLY A 161 -4.35 7.05 -22.06
CA GLY A 161 -5.07 6.89 -23.32
C GLY A 161 -6.42 7.62 -23.40
N GLY A 162 -6.81 8.34 -22.34
CA GLY A 162 -8.05 9.13 -22.29
C GLY A 162 -9.29 8.34 -21.88
N VAL A 163 -9.14 7.14 -21.32
CA VAL A 163 -10.27 6.42 -20.72
C VAL A 163 -10.67 7.11 -19.42
N ASP A 164 -11.93 7.53 -19.34
CA ASP A 164 -12.46 8.19 -18.15
C ASP A 164 -12.71 7.17 -17.03
N LEU A 165 -11.77 7.12 -16.08
CA LEU A 165 -11.86 6.31 -14.87
C LEU A 165 -11.95 7.24 -13.65
N ALA A 166 -13.18 7.64 -13.32
CA ALA A 166 -13.49 8.39 -12.11
C ALA A 166 -13.06 7.66 -10.83
N GLU A 167 -13.00 8.37 -9.71
CA GLU A 167 -12.75 7.74 -8.41
C GLU A 167 -13.76 6.61 -8.15
N GLN A 168 -13.29 5.50 -7.58
CA GLN A 168 -14.05 4.26 -7.35
C GLN A 168 -14.42 3.47 -8.60
N SER A 169 -14.03 3.90 -9.81
CA SER A 169 -14.20 3.08 -11.02
C SER A 169 -13.53 1.72 -10.86
N VAL A 170 -14.21 0.67 -11.30
CA VAL A 170 -13.71 -0.71 -11.22
C VAL A 170 -13.39 -1.22 -12.62
N VAL A 171 -12.16 -1.72 -12.80
CA VAL A 171 -11.68 -2.22 -14.09
C VAL A 171 -11.20 -3.66 -13.94
N ALA A 172 -11.69 -4.56 -14.78
CA ALA A 172 -11.15 -5.91 -14.92
C ALA A 172 -10.06 -5.91 -16.01
N VAL A 173 -8.82 -6.18 -15.63
CA VAL A 173 -7.67 -6.35 -16.53
C VAL A 173 -7.46 -7.84 -16.80
N CYS A 174 -7.67 -8.25 -18.05
CA CYS A 174 -7.48 -9.60 -18.56
C CYS A 174 -6.18 -9.67 -19.36
N ASP A 175 -5.11 -10.19 -18.76
CA ASP A 175 -3.80 -10.35 -19.41
C ASP A 175 -3.69 -11.72 -20.07
N LEU A 176 -3.73 -11.72 -21.41
CA LEU A 176 -3.62 -12.89 -22.27
C LEU A 176 -2.18 -12.99 -22.82
N GLY A 177 -1.27 -13.40 -21.94
CA GLY A 177 0.12 -13.71 -22.25
C GLY A 177 0.34 -15.18 -22.60
N ALA A 178 1.47 -15.75 -22.14
CA ALA A 178 1.76 -17.18 -22.25
C ALA A 178 0.73 -18.03 -21.46
N GLY A 179 0.46 -17.62 -20.21
CA GLY A 179 -0.73 -17.99 -19.45
C GLY A 179 -1.79 -16.89 -19.48
N PHE A 180 -2.88 -17.08 -18.73
CA PHE A 180 -3.90 -16.06 -18.53
C PHE A 180 -3.95 -15.57 -17.08
N SER A 181 -4.21 -14.28 -16.88
CA SER A 181 -4.56 -13.75 -15.57
C SER A 181 -5.66 -12.70 -15.67
N ALA A 182 -6.58 -12.71 -14.70
CA ALA A 182 -7.62 -11.69 -14.57
C ALA A 182 -7.44 -10.95 -13.24
N ARG A 183 -7.49 -9.62 -13.27
CA ARG A 183 -7.29 -8.74 -12.11
C ARG A 183 -8.33 -7.65 -12.05
N VAL A 184 -9.00 -7.53 -10.92
CA VAL A 184 -9.98 -6.47 -10.69
C VAL A 184 -9.31 -5.35 -9.92
N LEU A 185 -9.37 -4.15 -10.48
CA LEU A 185 -8.77 -2.94 -9.93
C LEU A 185 -9.85 -1.95 -9.54
N SER A 186 -9.67 -1.25 -8.43
CA SER A 186 -10.43 -0.05 -8.10
C SER A 186 -9.54 1.18 -8.20
N ARG A 187 -10.07 2.25 -8.80
CA ARG A 187 -9.46 3.59 -8.75
C ARG A 187 -9.63 4.15 -7.34
N ALA A 188 -8.54 4.28 -6.59
CA ALA A 188 -8.56 4.75 -5.20
C ALA A 188 -7.63 5.96 -5.04
N GLY A 189 -8.22 7.13 -4.74
CA GLY A 189 -7.50 8.40 -4.74
C GLY A 189 -6.75 8.63 -6.06
N ASP A 190 -5.43 8.87 -5.97
CA ASP A 190 -4.60 9.09 -7.15
C ASP A 190 -4.12 7.78 -7.82
N GLY A 191 -4.38 6.60 -7.24
CA GLY A 191 -3.81 5.33 -7.68
C GLY A 191 -4.81 4.23 -8.04
N PHE A 192 -4.31 3.00 -8.13
CA PHE A 192 -5.10 1.80 -8.34
C PHE A 192 -4.82 0.78 -7.24
N GLU A 193 -5.89 0.22 -6.68
CA GLU A 193 -5.84 -0.89 -5.73
C GLU A 193 -6.30 -2.18 -6.42
N VAL A 194 -5.59 -3.28 -6.19
CA VAL A 194 -6.00 -4.61 -6.67
C VAL A 194 -6.99 -5.20 -5.68
N LEU A 195 -8.24 -5.36 -6.08
CA LEU A 195 -9.30 -5.94 -5.24
C LEU A 195 -9.20 -7.46 -5.20
N ALA A 196 -9.06 -8.09 -6.38
CA ALA A 196 -9.00 -9.54 -6.52
C ALA A 196 -8.20 -9.95 -7.77
N GLY A 197 -7.86 -11.22 -7.84
CA GLY A 197 -7.16 -11.77 -8.99
C GLY A 197 -7.20 -13.28 -9.09
N VAL A 198 -7.19 -13.78 -10.32
CA VAL A 198 -7.16 -15.20 -10.66
C VAL A 198 -6.07 -15.41 -11.71
N GLU A 199 -5.28 -16.47 -11.53
CA GLU A 199 -4.31 -16.96 -12.52
C GLU A 199 -4.88 -18.24 -13.13
N GLU A 200 -4.79 -18.38 -14.45
CA GLU A 200 -5.24 -19.56 -15.20
C GLU A 200 -4.16 -19.91 -16.24
N PRO A 201 -3.16 -20.74 -15.86
CA PRO A 201 -2.04 -21.07 -16.74
C PRO A 201 -2.47 -21.74 -18.06
N LEU A 202 -3.61 -22.45 -18.06
CA LEU A 202 -4.15 -23.15 -19.23
C LEU A 202 -5.13 -22.29 -20.05
N GLY A 203 -5.31 -21.02 -19.70
CA GLY A 203 -6.17 -20.06 -20.41
C GLY A 203 -5.41 -19.15 -21.38
N GLY A 204 -4.11 -19.34 -21.54
CA GLY A 204 -3.22 -18.43 -22.26
C GLY A 204 -2.74 -18.92 -23.62
N GLY A 205 -1.82 -18.15 -24.21
CA GLY A 205 -1.26 -18.39 -25.52
C GLY A 205 -0.52 -19.73 -25.66
N ASP A 206 0.14 -20.23 -24.62
CA ASP A 206 0.85 -21.52 -24.67
C ASP A 206 -0.14 -22.68 -24.81
N ALA A 207 -1.26 -22.64 -24.08
CA ALA A 207 -2.32 -23.64 -24.21
C ALA A 207 -3.03 -23.54 -25.58
N MET A 208 -3.17 -22.34 -26.14
CA MET A 208 -3.66 -22.17 -27.52
C MET A 208 -2.69 -22.79 -28.54
N ASP A 209 -1.37 -22.64 -28.35
CA ASP A 209 -0.39 -23.24 -29.26
C ASP A 209 -0.47 -24.76 -29.24
N THR A 210 -0.61 -25.36 -28.06
CA THR A 210 -0.84 -26.80 -27.92
C THR A 210 -2.14 -27.24 -28.61
N ALA A 211 -3.25 -26.54 -28.35
CA ALA A 211 -4.54 -26.88 -28.95
C ALA A 211 -4.53 -26.75 -30.48
N VAL A 212 -3.82 -25.75 -31.02
CA VAL A 212 -3.64 -25.58 -32.47
C VAL A 212 -2.76 -26.68 -33.05
N ALA A 213 -1.67 -27.05 -32.38
CA ALA A 213 -0.80 -28.15 -32.83
C ALA A 213 -1.55 -29.50 -32.84
N GLU A 214 -2.37 -29.76 -31.82
CA GLU A 214 -3.24 -30.93 -31.74
C GLU A 214 -4.29 -30.92 -32.86
N TRP A 215 -4.93 -29.77 -33.12
CA TRP A 215 -5.92 -29.62 -34.19
C TRP A 215 -5.32 -29.86 -35.59
N MET A 216 -4.08 -29.42 -35.82
CA MET A 216 -3.37 -29.62 -37.10
C MET A 216 -2.86 -31.05 -37.29
N SER A 217 -2.83 -31.87 -36.23
CA SER A 217 -2.33 -33.24 -36.29
C SER A 217 -3.38 -34.20 -36.89
N PRO A 218 -2.98 -35.18 -37.72
CA PRO A 218 -3.92 -36.10 -38.37
C PRO A 218 -4.65 -37.01 -37.36
N PRO A 219 -5.93 -37.35 -37.58
CA PRO A 219 -6.73 -38.15 -36.65
C PRO A 219 -6.24 -39.60 -36.44
N THR A 220 -5.31 -40.09 -37.27
CA THR A 220 -4.72 -41.43 -37.17
C THR A 220 -3.50 -41.53 -36.26
N SER A 221 -2.99 -40.41 -35.74
CA SER A 221 -1.98 -40.41 -34.68
C SER A 221 -2.65 -40.62 -33.30
N GLY A 222 -3.20 -41.82 -33.09
CA GLY A 222 -3.59 -42.30 -31.74
C GLY A 222 -2.40 -42.49 -30.79
N HIS A 223 -1.19 -42.17 -31.26
CA HIS A 223 0.00 -41.99 -30.46
C HIS A 223 0.32 -40.49 -30.49
N ALA A 224 0.28 -39.86 -29.32
CA ALA A 224 0.82 -38.52 -29.10
C ALA A 224 2.14 -38.37 -29.86
N VAL A 225 2.40 -37.19 -30.44
CA VAL A 225 3.66 -36.86 -31.13
C VAL A 225 4.83 -37.39 -30.31
N THR A 226 5.40 -38.52 -30.73
CA THR A 226 6.04 -39.48 -29.81
C THR A 226 7.53 -39.19 -29.64
N LEU A 227 8.06 -38.22 -30.40
CA LEU A 227 9.43 -37.73 -30.33
C LEU A 227 9.43 -36.28 -29.84
N PRO A 228 10.18 -35.94 -28.77
CA PRO A 228 10.23 -34.58 -28.20
C PRO A 228 10.55 -33.48 -29.23
N ALA A 229 11.40 -33.77 -30.22
CA ALA A 229 11.77 -32.82 -31.27
C ALA A 229 10.61 -32.49 -32.22
N ALA A 230 9.86 -33.50 -32.67
CA ALA A 230 8.70 -33.30 -33.53
C ALA A 230 7.57 -32.53 -32.81
N ALA A 231 7.41 -32.75 -31.50
CA ALA A 231 6.45 -32.01 -30.68
C ALA A 231 6.85 -30.53 -30.55
N ALA A 232 8.15 -30.25 -30.38
CA ALA A 232 8.65 -28.87 -30.33
C ALA A 232 8.47 -28.13 -31.66
N GLU A 233 8.76 -28.78 -32.79
CA GLU A 233 8.55 -28.21 -34.12
C GLU A 233 7.08 -27.93 -34.43
N ALA A 234 6.17 -28.83 -34.01
CA ALA A 234 4.73 -28.65 -34.14
C ALA A 234 4.25 -27.43 -33.34
N LEU A 235 4.70 -27.26 -32.09
CA LEU A 235 4.35 -26.11 -31.25
C LEU A 235 4.86 -24.78 -31.82
N VAL A 236 6.08 -24.77 -32.37
CA VAL A 236 6.63 -23.57 -33.05
C VAL A 236 5.79 -23.22 -34.27
N SER A 237 5.43 -24.21 -35.09
CA SER A 237 4.59 -24.01 -36.29
C SER A 237 3.19 -23.51 -35.93
N ALA A 238 2.57 -24.10 -34.91
CA ALA A 238 1.28 -23.68 -34.38
C ALA A 238 1.31 -22.24 -33.85
N ARG A 239 2.35 -21.86 -33.09
CA ARG A 239 2.55 -20.49 -32.62
C ARG A 239 2.66 -19.50 -33.77
N LEU A 240 3.48 -19.80 -34.78
CA LEU A 240 3.64 -18.94 -35.95
C LEU A 240 2.33 -18.77 -36.72
N ALA A 241 1.58 -19.85 -36.90
CA ALA A 241 0.27 -19.81 -37.54
C ALA A 241 -0.73 -18.94 -36.76
N LYS A 242 -0.83 -19.17 -35.44
CA LYS A 242 -1.68 -18.40 -34.53
C LYS A 242 -1.31 -16.91 -34.55
N GLU A 243 -0.03 -16.58 -34.44
CA GLU A 243 0.43 -15.18 -34.47
C GLU A 243 0.14 -14.52 -35.83
N ALA A 244 0.33 -15.22 -36.96
CA ALA A 244 0.02 -14.71 -38.29
C ALA A 244 -1.48 -14.38 -38.46
N LEU A 245 -2.35 -15.15 -37.82
CA LEU A 245 -3.80 -14.90 -37.81
C LEU A 245 -4.23 -13.63 -37.06
N SER A 246 -3.30 -12.97 -36.37
CA SER A 246 -3.56 -11.62 -35.82
C SER A 246 -3.57 -10.53 -36.90
N ALA A 247 -2.99 -10.79 -38.07
CA ALA A 247 -2.86 -9.82 -39.16
C ALA A 247 -3.50 -10.29 -40.49
N ALA A 248 -3.81 -11.58 -40.61
CA ALA A 248 -4.42 -12.18 -41.79
C ALA A 248 -5.59 -13.11 -41.42
N PRO A 249 -6.64 -13.23 -42.24
CA PRO A 249 -7.76 -14.12 -41.95
C PRO A 249 -7.41 -15.61 -42.09
N THR A 250 -6.34 -15.92 -42.84
CA THR A 250 -5.87 -17.28 -43.14
C THR A 250 -4.35 -17.31 -43.30
N VAL A 251 -3.73 -18.45 -43.01
CA VAL A 251 -2.30 -18.75 -43.18
C VAL A 251 -2.12 -20.16 -43.76
N LEU A 252 -1.04 -20.37 -44.51
CA LEU A 252 -0.65 -21.69 -44.99
C LEU A 252 0.27 -22.36 -43.95
N VAL A 253 -0.10 -23.55 -43.51
CA VAL A 253 0.66 -24.35 -42.55
C VAL A 253 0.99 -25.73 -43.12
N PRO A 254 2.06 -26.38 -42.65
CA PRO A 254 2.27 -27.80 -42.95
C PRO A 254 1.10 -28.64 -42.41
N GLY A 255 0.51 -29.47 -43.26
CA GLY A 255 -0.53 -30.43 -42.92
C GLY A 255 -0.18 -31.85 -43.37
N ALA A 256 -1.00 -32.82 -42.98
CA ALA A 256 -0.72 -34.25 -43.20
C ALA A 256 -0.54 -34.67 -44.67
N SER A 257 -1.10 -33.92 -45.62
CA SER A 257 -1.07 -34.20 -47.07
C SER A 257 -0.41 -33.10 -47.91
N GLY A 258 0.31 -32.16 -47.29
CA GLY A 258 0.90 -31.00 -47.95
C GLY A 258 0.60 -29.70 -47.20
N GLN A 259 0.50 -28.57 -47.90
CA GLN A 259 0.09 -27.33 -47.24
C GLN A 259 -1.42 -27.30 -46.98
N MET A 260 -1.80 -26.90 -45.77
CA MET A 260 -3.17 -26.71 -45.32
C MET A 260 -3.46 -25.22 -45.12
N VAL A 261 -4.65 -24.78 -45.52
CA VAL A 261 -5.15 -23.45 -45.17
C VAL A 261 -5.74 -23.49 -43.76
N PHE A 262 -5.15 -22.74 -42.85
CA PHE A 262 -5.62 -22.57 -41.48
C PHE A 262 -6.14 -21.14 -41.29
N GLY A 263 -7.36 -20.97 -40.78
CA GLY A 263 -8.03 -19.67 -40.68
C GLY A 263 -8.64 -19.38 -39.31
N ILE A 264 -9.21 -18.19 -39.16
CA ILE A 264 -9.93 -17.77 -37.95
C ILE A 264 -11.00 -18.77 -37.49
N PRO A 265 -11.83 -19.38 -38.37
CA PRO A 265 -12.82 -20.37 -37.94
C PRO A 265 -12.18 -21.61 -37.28
N GLN A 266 -11.08 -22.12 -37.86
CA GLN A 266 -10.35 -23.27 -37.32
C GLN A 266 -9.66 -22.92 -36.00
N LEU A 267 -9.06 -21.73 -35.93
CA LEU A 267 -8.48 -21.23 -34.69
C LEU A 267 -9.53 -21.09 -33.59
N ARG A 268 -10.73 -20.57 -33.91
CA ARG A 268 -11.83 -20.44 -32.95
C ARG A 268 -12.24 -21.81 -32.40
N GLN A 269 -12.32 -22.82 -33.26
CA GLN A 269 -12.63 -24.20 -32.84
C GLN A 269 -11.53 -24.78 -31.94
N ALA A 270 -10.26 -24.64 -32.33
CA ALA A 270 -9.13 -25.16 -31.58
C ALA A 270 -8.97 -24.46 -30.21
N ALA A 271 -9.14 -23.15 -30.16
CA ALA A 271 -8.91 -22.34 -28.96
C ALA A 271 -10.13 -22.24 -28.02
N ALA A 272 -11.30 -22.80 -28.39
CA ALA A 272 -12.54 -22.64 -27.62
C ALA A 272 -12.38 -23.00 -26.14
N GLY A 273 -11.89 -24.20 -25.83
CA GLY A 273 -11.71 -24.64 -24.44
C GLY A 273 -10.64 -23.85 -23.66
N VAL A 274 -9.69 -23.22 -24.34
CA VAL A 274 -8.70 -22.33 -23.72
C VAL A 274 -9.33 -20.99 -23.36
N LEU A 275 -10.13 -20.42 -24.28
CA LEU A 275 -10.85 -19.17 -24.05
C LEU A 275 -11.93 -19.33 -22.98
N ASP A 276 -12.65 -20.46 -22.94
CA ASP A 276 -13.65 -20.74 -21.90
C ASP A 276 -13.03 -20.69 -20.50
N ARG A 277 -11.80 -21.20 -20.33
CA ARG A 277 -11.06 -21.11 -19.07
C ARG A 277 -10.69 -19.67 -18.72
N ALA A 278 -10.24 -18.88 -19.69
CA ALA A 278 -9.91 -17.47 -19.49
C ALA A 278 -11.14 -16.63 -19.10
N VAL A 279 -12.27 -16.90 -19.76
CA VAL A 279 -13.57 -16.29 -19.45
C VAL A 279 -14.02 -16.66 -18.03
N ALA A 280 -14.00 -17.95 -17.69
CA ALA A 280 -14.36 -18.41 -16.34
C ALA A 280 -13.44 -17.81 -15.26
N ALA A 281 -12.13 -17.70 -15.53
CA ALA A 281 -11.20 -17.05 -14.61
C ALA A 281 -11.50 -15.56 -14.40
N THR A 282 -11.99 -14.87 -15.45
CA THR A 282 -12.41 -13.48 -15.38
C THR A 282 -13.66 -13.30 -14.53
N VAL A 283 -14.68 -14.13 -14.76
CA VAL A 283 -15.90 -14.14 -13.95
C VAL A 283 -15.56 -14.40 -12.48
N ARG A 284 -14.75 -15.42 -12.18
CA ARG A 284 -14.29 -15.69 -10.81
C ARG A 284 -13.54 -14.52 -10.18
N ALA A 285 -12.73 -13.79 -10.94
CA ALA A 285 -12.00 -12.63 -10.42
C ALA A 285 -12.95 -11.48 -10.05
N ILE A 286 -13.98 -11.24 -10.86
CA ILE A 286 -15.03 -10.24 -10.60
C ILE A 286 -15.85 -10.63 -9.37
N GLU A 287 -16.30 -11.88 -9.29
CA GLU A 287 -17.01 -12.41 -8.12
C GLU A 287 -16.16 -12.32 -6.85
N SER A 288 -14.87 -12.65 -6.94
CA SER A 288 -13.94 -12.58 -5.79
C SER A 288 -13.65 -11.14 -5.33
N ALA A 289 -13.90 -10.15 -6.18
CA ALA A 289 -13.79 -8.74 -5.81
C ALA A 289 -15.02 -8.22 -5.06
N ASP A 290 -16.09 -9.03 -4.96
CA ASP A 290 -17.39 -8.64 -4.39
C ASP A 290 -17.99 -7.40 -5.10
N VAL A 291 -17.85 -7.37 -6.43
CA VAL A 291 -18.31 -6.27 -7.29
C VAL A 291 -19.50 -6.74 -8.12
N GLY A 292 -20.64 -6.04 -7.99
CA GLY A 292 -21.81 -6.26 -8.84
C GLY A 292 -21.53 -5.84 -10.31
N PRO A 293 -22.14 -6.50 -11.31
CA PRO A 293 -21.94 -6.16 -12.73
C PRO A 293 -22.16 -4.68 -13.07
N GLU A 294 -23.08 -4.01 -12.36
CA GLU A 294 -23.39 -2.58 -12.48
C GLU A 294 -22.27 -1.64 -12.02
N HIS A 295 -21.35 -2.15 -11.22
CA HIS A 295 -20.21 -1.39 -10.70
C HIS A 295 -18.92 -1.63 -11.49
N LEU A 296 -18.91 -2.60 -12.40
CA LEU A 296 -17.80 -2.85 -13.31
C LEU A 296 -17.81 -1.82 -14.45
N THR A 297 -16.84 -0.92 -14.45
CA THR A 297 -16.73 0.18 -15.43
C THR A 297 -16.26 -0.33 -16.78
N LEU A 298 -15.28 -1.23 -16.79
CA LEU A 298 -14.61 -1.68 -18.00
C LEU A 298 -13.97 -3.05 -17.81
N VAL A 299 -14.00 -3.86 -18.88
CA VAL A 299 -13.13 -5.02 -19.05
C VAL A 299 -12.11 -4.67 -20.13
N VAL A 300 -10.81 -4.81 -19.82
CA VAL A 300 -9.73 -4.57 -20.79
C VAL A 300 -8.94 -5.86 -21.01
N CYS A 301 -8.70 -6.20 -22.28
CA CYS A 301 -7.81 -7.29 -22.66
C CYS A 301 -6.44 -6.74 -23.08
N VAL A 302 -5.38 -7.26 -22.47
CA VAL A 302 -3.98 -6.92 -22.76
C VAL A 302 -3.16 -8.18 -23.02
N GLY A 303 -1.88 -8.00 -23.37
CA GLY A 303 -0.98 -9.11 -23.71
C GLY A 303 -1.01 -9.46 -25.21
N GLY A 304 -0.08 -10.32 -25.62
CA GLY A 304 0.09 -10.67 -27.03
C GLY A 304 -1.12 -11.38 -27.65
N GLY A 305 -1.79 -12.23 -26.86
CA GLY A 305 -2.98 -12.97 -27.31
C GLY A 305 -4.19 -12.08 -27.56
N ALA A 306 -4.28 -10.91 -26.89
CA ALA A 306 -5.43 -10.00 -27.02
C ALA A 306 -5.60 -9.40 -28.43
N ARG A 307 -4.60 -9.57 -29.32
CA ARG A 307 -4.70 -9.20 -30.73
C ARG A 307 -5.56 -10.16 -31.56
N LEU A 308 -5.75 -11.39 -31.09
CA LEU A 308 -6.51 -12.38 -31.82
C LEU A 308 -7.99 -11.94 -31.88
N PRO A 309 -8.61 -11.89 -33.08
CA PRO A 309 -9.96 -11.38 -33.21
C PRO A 309 -11.00 -12.21 -32.46
N ILE A 310 -10.71 -13.50 -32.22
CA ILE A 310 -11.58 -14.43 -31.48
C ILE A 310 -11.72 -14.07 -29.98
N VAL A 311 -10.78 -13.30 -29.41
CA VAL A 311 -10.73 -13.00 -27.98
C VAL A 311 -11.85 -12.04 -27.58
N ALA A 312 -12.03 -10.96 -28.34
CA ALA A 312 -13.08 -9.98 -28.03
C ALA A 312 -14.47 -10.59 -28.06
N ASP A 313 -14.72 -11.52 -28.99
CA ASP A 313 -15.98 -12.23 -29.12
C ASP A 313 -16.21 -13.19 -27.94
N ALA A 314 -15.18 -13.96 -27.55
CA ALA A 314 -15.31 -14.97 -26.50
C ALA A 314 -15.69 -14.38 -25.12
N PHE A 315 -15.23 -13.17 -24.84
CA PHE A 315 -15.46 -12.50 -23.55
C PHE A 315 -16.79 -11.72 -23.49
N GLY A 316 -17.28 -11.23 -24.64
CA GLY A 316 -18.44 -10.32 -24.68
C GLY A 316 -19.72 -10.94 -24.11
N ASP A 317 -19.98 -12.20 -24.41
CA ASP A 317 -21.23 -12.87 -24.03
C ASP A 317 -21.28 -13.25 -22.53
N ALA A 318 -20.13 -13.49 -21.90
CA ALA A 318 -20.06 -14.03 -20.55
C ALA A 318 -19.95 -12.97 -19.45
N VAL A 319 -19.34 -11.82 -19.73
CA VAL A 319 -19.09 -10.78 -18.72
C VAL A 319 -20.17 -9.68 -18.77
N GLY A 320 -21.02 -9.66 -19.79
CA GLY A 320 -22.07 -8.64 -19.98
C GLY A 320 -21.54 -7.25 -20.38
N ILE A 321 -20.22 -7.07 -20.40
CA ILE A 321 -19.53 -5.88 -20.89
C ILE A 321 -18.59 -6.33 -21.99
N ARG A 322 -18.69 -5.69 -23.16
CA ARG A 322 -17.78 -5.97 -24.27
C ARG A 322 -16.37 -5.55 -23.86
N PRO A 323 -15.38 -6.46 -23.89
CA PRO A 323 -14.01 -6.10 -23.55
C PRO A 323 -13.45 -5.10 -24.55
N VAL A 324 -12.64 -4.17 -24.05
CA VAL A 324 -11.86 -3.24 -24.86
C VAL A 324 -10.45 -3.77 -25.02
N THR A 325 -9.95 -3.77 -26.25
CA THR A 325 -8.54 -4.01 -26.54
C THR A 325 -7.87 -2.66 -26.80
N VAL A 326 -6.86 -2.33 -26.01
CA VAL A 326 -6.08 -1.08 -26.21
C VAL A 326 -5.17 -1.19 -27.43
N PRO A 327 -4.76 -0.06 -28.05
CA PRO A 327 -3.71 -0.08 -29.07
C PRO A 327 -2.43 -0.72 -28.51
N GLN A 328 -1.81 -1.62 -29.28
CA GLN A 328 -0.61 -2.36 -28.85
C GLN A 328 -0.77 -3.05 -27.47
N PRO A 329 -1.72 -3.98 -27.34
CA PRO A 329 -2.08 -4.58 -26.04
C PRO A 329 -0.90 -5.27 -25.34
N GLU A 330 0.09 -5.75 -26.08
CA GLU A 330 1.31 -6.35 -25.56
C GLU A 330 2.34 -5.37 -25.00
N ALA A 331 2.15 -4.06 -25.24
CA ALA A 331 2.99 -2.98 -24.72
C ALA A 331 2.28 -2.16 -23.63
N ALA A 332 0.99 -2.41 -23.39
CA ALA A 332 0.17 -1.64 -22.46
C ALA A 332 0.79 -1.53 -21.05
N ALA A 333 1.33 -2.63 -20.53
CA ALA A 333 1.94 -2.63 -19.21
C ALA A 333 3.25 -1.81 -19.17
N VAL A 334 4.14 -1.95 -20.17
CA VAL A 334 5.41 -1.19 -20.18
C VAL A 334 5.17 0.31 -20.44
N LEU A 335 4.22 0.65 -21.30
CA LEU A 335 3.82 2.03 -21.55
C LEU A 335 3.20 2.65 -20.31
N GLY A 336 2.25 1.95 -19.69
CA GLY A 336 1.60 2.36 -18.46
C GLY A 336 2.56 2.53 -17.29
N ALA A 337 3.61 1.71 -17.23
CA ALA A 337 4.66 1.85 -16.23
C ALA A 337 5.44 3.15 -16.38
N VAL A 338 5.74 3.61 -17.60
CA VAL A 338 6.34 4.93 -17.82
C VAL A 338 5.35 6.05 -17.48
N GLN A 339 4.09 5.87 -17.85
CA GLN A 339 3.01 6.86 -17.66
C GLN A 339 2.55 7.01 -16.21
N GLN A 340 2.84 6.02 -15.36
CA GLN A 340 2.61 6.14 -13.93
C GLN A 340 3.31 7.42 -13.45
N PRO A 341 2.59 8.34 -12.79
CA PRO A 341 3.19 9.50 -12.17
C PRO A 341 4.36 9.03 -11.31
N VAL A 342 5.55 9.57 -11.56
CA VAL A 342 6.61 9.50 -10.55
C VAL A 342 5.96 10.03 -9.28
N PRO A 343 5.87 9.23 -8.20
CA PRO A 343 5.45 9.76 -6.92
C PRO A 343 6.36 10.96 -6.75
N VAL A 344 5.79 12.16 -6.80
CA VAL A 344 6.57 13.37 -6.57
C VAL A 344 7.26 13.05 -5.27
N GLU A 345 8.59 12.94 -5.32
CA GLU A 345 9.39 12.99 -4.12
C GLU A 345 8.80 14.19 -3.42
N ASP A 346 8.08 13.98 -2.32
CA ASP A 346 7.61 15.09 -1.49
C ASP A 346 8.90 15.75 -1.07
N ALA A 347 9.32 16.73 -1.87
CA ALA A 347 10.67 17.21 -1.96
C ALA A 347 11.03 17.63 -0.56
N ALA A 348 11.87 16.81 0.09
CA ALA A 348 12.33 17.04 1.44
C ALA A 348 11.24 17.66 2.36
N VAL A 349 9.99 17.12 2.38
CA VAL A 349 8.78 17.74 2.99
C VAL A 349 9.06 19.16 3.50
N VAL A 350 9.08 20.17 2.62
CA VAL A 350 9.32 21.54 3.09
C VAL A 350 8.28 21.80 4.19
N PRO A 351 8.69 22.13 5.43
CA PRO A 351 7.76 22.28 6.53
C PRO A 351 6.70 23.30 6.10
N SER A 352 5.44 22.88 6.00
CA SER A 352 4.42 23.84 5.59
C SER A 352 4.26 24.87 6.70
N GLY A 353 3.92 26.12 6.35
CA GLY A 353 3.60 27.14 7.37
C GLY A 353 2.50 26.69 8.33
N ARG A 354 1.65 25.74 7.90
CA ARG A 354 0.62 25.08 8.72
C ARG A 354 1.21 24.20 9.83
N ASP A 355 2.35 23.54 9.58
CA ASP A 355 3.03 22.69 10.57
C ASP A 355 3.69 23.55 11.67
N ALA A 356 4.30 24.68 11.28
CA ALA A 356 4.77 25.68 12.23
C ALA A 356 3.61 26.28 13.04
N ALA A 357 2.49 26.56 12.38
CA ALA A 357 1.31 27.12 13.02
C ALA A 357 0.76 26.19 14.13
N GLY A 358 0.80 24.86 13.95
CA GLY A 358 0.36 23.93 14.99
C GLY A 358 1.17 24.03 16.29
N ALA A 359 2.50 24.10 16.19
CA ALA A 359 3.36 24.27 17.36
C ALA A 359 3.17 25.64 18.03
N VAL A 360 3.05 26.71 17.23
CA VAL A 360 2.84 28.08 17.73
C VAL A 360 1.47 28.21 18.41
N VAL A 361 0.40 27.71 17.78
CA VAL A 361 -0.96 27.76 18.34
C VAL A 361 -1.03 26.98 19.66
N ALA A 362 -0.39 25.81 19.75
CA ALA A 362 -0.32 25.05 21.00
C ALA A 362 0.45 25.78 22.10
N ALA A 363 1.59 26.41 21.77
CA ALA A 363 2.38 27.18 22.72
C ALA A 363 1.61 28.41 23.24
N VAL A 364 0.97 29.17 22.34
CA VAL A 364 0.16 30.33 22.70
C VAL A 364 -1.03 29.91 23.55
N ALA A 365 -1.74 28.85 23.17
CA ALA A 365 -2.87 28.33 23.95
C ALA A 365 -2.42 27.85 25.34
N SER A 366 -1.28 27.15 25.44
CA SER A 366 -0.70 26.69 26.71
C SER A 366 -0.41 27.86 27.66
N VAL A 367 0.29 28.89 27.18
CA VAL A 367 0.61 30.10 27.97
C VAL A 367 -0.64 30.89 28.34
N ALA A 368 -1.59 31.04 27.41
CA ALA A 368 -2.84 31.76 27.67
C ALA A 368 -3.68 31.08 28.75
N LEU A 369 -3.80 29.75 28.72
CA LEU A 369 -4.51 28.99 29.74
C LEU A 369 -3.81 29.06 31.10
N PHE A 370 -2.48 29.03 31.13
CA PHE A 370 -1.73 29.21 32.37
C PHE A 370 -1.91 30.63 32.95
N ALA A 371 -1.79 31.66 32.12
CA ALA A 371 -2.02 33.04 32.53
C ALA A 371 -3.45 33.26 33.05
N GLN A 372 -4.44 32.66 32.38
CA GLN A 372 -5.83 32.70 32.84
C GLN A 372 -6.03 31.96 34.15
N PHE A 373 -5.39 30.80 34.34
CA PHE A 373 -5.39 30.10 35.62
C PHE A 373 -4.85 30.99 36.74
N VAL A 374 -3.70 31.65 36.54
CA VAL A 374 -3.08 32.51 37.55
C VAL A 374 -3.94 33.74 37.85
N THR A 375 -4.36 34.47 36.83
CA THR A 375 -5.12 35.72 36.98
C THR A 375 -6.54 35.48 37.50
N GLY A 376 -7.20 34.42 37.04
CA GLY A 376 -8.55 34.05 37.47
C GLY A 376 -8.60 33.61 38.94
N THR A 377 -7.58 32.88 39.40
CA THR A 377 -7.49 32.46 40.81
C THR A 377 -7.11 33.61 41.74
N HIS A 378 -6.15 34.47 41.34
CA HIS A 378 -5.76 35.67 42.12
C HIS A 378 -6.92 36.65 42.34
N ARG A 379 -7.81 36.80 41.36
CA ARG A 379 -8.90 37.79 41.42
C ARG A 379 -9.96 37.48 42.47
N TYR A 380 -10.08 36.24 42.95
CA TYR A 380 -11.21 35.80 43.76
C TYR A 380 -10.86 34.99 45.04
N GLY A 381 -9.59 34.66 45.30
CA GLY A 381 -9.17 33.92 46.50
C GLY A 381 -8.20 34.71 47.40
N PRO A 382 -8.21 34.49 48.75
CA PRO A 382 -7.13 34.97 49.60
C PRO A 382 -5.83 34.23 49.22
N PRO A 383 -4.68 34.92 49.11
CA PRO A 383 -3.44 34.39 48.54
C PRO A 383 -2.70 33.31 49.36
N ASN A 384 -3.39 32.52 50.20
CA ASN A 384 -2.75 31.64 51.19
C ASN A 384 -3.53 30.34 51.51
N SER A 385 -4.53 29.91 50.72
CA SER A 385 -5.20 28.62 50.98
C SER A 385 -5.64 27.85 49.72
N ILE A 386 -5.32 26.55 49.70
CA ILE A 386 -5.81 25.60 48.69
C ILE A 386 -7.32 25.34 48.86
N ASP A 387 -7.84 25.50 50.09
CA ASP A 387 -9.25 25.33 50.44
C ASP A 387 -10.14 26.45 49.91
N GLY A 388 -9.56 27.56 49.44
CA GLY A 388 -10.26 28.55 48.64
C GLY A 388 -10.72 27.90 47.34
N GLY A 389 -11.98 27.48 47.26
CA GLY A 389 -12.51 26.65 46.16
C GLY A 389 -12.35 27.23 44.74
N TRP A 390 -11.79 28.42 44.59
CA TRP A 390 -11.34 29.03 43.33
C TRP A 390 -10.15 28.31 42.70
N LEU A 391 -9.15 27.91 43.49
CA LEU A 391 -8.01 27.13 43.01
C LEU A 391 -8.47 25.75 42.52
N LEU A 392 -9.40 25.13 43.27
CA LEU A 392 -10.08 23.88 42.93
C LEU A 392 -11.10 23.99 41.78
N ALA A 393 -11.53 25.19 41.40
CA ALA A 393 -12.40 25.38 40.23
C ALA A 393 -11.58 25.52 38.93
N HIS A 394 -10.35 26.03 39.02
CA HIS A 394 -9.52 26.40 37.87
C HIS A 394 -8.41 25.39 37.53
N TRP A 395 -8.19 24.35 38.34
CA TRP A 395 -7.09 23.38 38.08
C TRP A 395 -7.19 22.66 36.73
N GLY A 396 -8.39 22.54 36.15
CA GLY A 396 -8.54 22.01 34.79
C GLY A 396 -7.83 22.85 33.72
N GLY A 397 -7.75 24.18 33.91
CA GLY A 397 -6.98 25.08 33.05
C GLY A 397 -5.48 24.81 33.13
N LEU A 398 -4.96 24.57 34.34
CA LEU A 398 -3.56 24.18 34.58
C LEU A 398 -3.24 22.82 33.93
N CYS A 399 -4.15 21.83 34.03
CA CYS A 399 -4.00 20.53 33.36
C CYS A 399 -3.83 20.69 31.85
N LEU A 400 -4.75 21.41 31.20
CA LEU A 400 -4.72 21.56 29.73
C LEU A 400 -3.58 22.46 29.28
N ALA A 401 -3.17 23.45 30.08
CA ALA A 401 -1.95 24.23 29.82
C ALA A 401 -0.71 23.31 29.77
N ALA A 402 -0.56 22.41 30.74
CA ALA A 402 0.53 21.44 30.80
C ALA A 402 0.48 20.44 29.62
N VAL A 403 -0.69 19.89 29.30
CA VAL A 403 -0.87 18.99 28.15
C VAL A 403 -0.50 19.69 26.83
N LEU A 404 -0.97 20.92 26.61
CA LEU A 404 -0.65 21.69 25.40
C LEU A 404 0.82 22.09 25.31
N ALA A 405 1.52 22.28 26.44
CA ALA A 405 2.96 22.50 26.45
C ALA A 405 3.73 21.30 25.87
N VAL A 406 3.32 20.07 26.23
CA VAL A 406 3.90 18.84 25.67
C VAL A 406 3.58 18.70 24.18
N VAL A 407 2.34 19.00 23.79
CA VAL A 407 1.91 19.00 22.37
C VAL A 407 2.70 20.01 21.55
N ALA A 408 2.94 21.21 22.09
CA ALA A 408 3.74 22.26 21.46
C ALA A 408 5.21 21.83 21.28
N ALA A 409 5.82 21.27 22.34
CA ALA A 409 7.19 20.77 22.29
C ALA A 409 7.37 19.67 21.24
N ALA A 410 6.47 18.69 21.20
CA ALA A 410 6.52 17.59 20.23
C ALA A 410 6.28 18.07 18.78
N SER A 411 5.30 18.94 18.57
CA SER A 411 5.01 19.52 17.25
C SER A 411 6.17 20.38 16.76
N GLY A 412 6.80 21.15 17.65
CA GLY A 412 7.98 21.96 17.36
C GLY A 412 9.21 21.12 17.03
N ALA A 413 9.45 20.02 17.75
CA ALA A 413 10.55 19.10 17.44
C ALA A 413 10.37 18.42 16.08
N ALA A 414 9.14 18.04 15.72
CA ALA A 414 8.84 17.52 14.39
C ALA A 414 9.05 18.53 13.27
N TRP A 415 8.65 19.78 13.49
CA TRP A 415 8.90 20.85 12.54
C TRP A 415 10.39 21.15 12.38
N LEU A 416 11.13 21.31 13.50
CA LEU A 416 12.55 21.66 13.49
C LEU A 416 13.40 20.56 12.86
N HIS A 417 13.05 19.30 13.09
CA HIS A 417 13.75 18.19 12.47
C HIS A 417 13.59 18.19 10.95
N VAL A 418 12.35 18.34 10.47
CA VAL A 418 12.05 18.45 9.04
C VAL A 418 12.76 19.67 8.43
N ALA A 419 12.75 20.82 9.11
CA ALA A 419 13.40 22.05 8.63
C ALA A 419 14.93 21.96 8.54
N ARG A 420 15.58 21.26 9.48
CA ARG A 420 17.05 21.22 9.56
C ARG A 420 17.69 20.02 8.89
N TYR A 421 17.03 18.87 8.92
CA TYR A 421 17.66 17.61 8.58
C TYR A 421 17.15 17.01 7.28
N ALA A 422 16.11 17.56 6.65
CA ALA A 422 15.60 17.05 5.37
C ALA A 422 16.62 17.11 4.21
N ALA A 423 17.66 17.95 4.33
CA ALA A 423 18.77 18.04 3.37
C ALA A 423 19.88 16.98 3.57
N LEU A 424 19.88 16.26 4.71
CA LEU A 424 20.84 15.17 4.94
C LEU A 424 20.39 13.93 4.15
N GLY A 425 21.01 13.63 3.01
CA GLY A 425 20.68 12.47 2.17
C GLY A 425 20.84 11.08 2.83
N ASP A 426 21.14 11.01 4.13
CA ASP A 426 21.19 9.76 4.91
C ASP A 426 19.91 9.58 5.76
N GLU A 427 18.97 8.79 5.22
CA GLU A 427 17.71 8.49 5.90
C GLU A 427 17.90 7.80 7.28
N ARG A 428 18.95 7.00 7.48
CA ARG A 428 19.16 6.29 8.75
C ARG A 428 19.56 7.28 9.84
N LEU A 429 20.45 8.21 9.51
CA LEU A 429 20.85 9.28 10.41
C LEU A 429 19.68 10.23 10.71
N GLN A 430 18.93 10.65 9.68
CA GLN A 430 17.72 11.47 9.84
C GLN A 430 16.73 10.83 10.82
N ARG A 431 16.41 9.53 10.67
CA ARG A 431 15.48 8.80 11.55
C ARG A 431 15.94 8.79 13.00
N ARG A 432 17.23 8.53 13.26
CA ARG A 432 17.79 8.54 14.62
C ARG A 432 17.71 9.93 15.23
N LEU A 433 18.13 10.96 14.49
CA LEU A 433 18.05 12.35 14.95
C LEU A 433 16.61 12.78 15.25
N TYR A 434 15.63 12.28 14.48
CA TYR A 434 14.22 12.55 14.74
C TYR A 434 13.73 11.91 16.03
N GLY A 435 13.99 10.61 16.20
CA GLY A 435 13.59 9.90 17.42
C GLY A 435 14.20 10.53 18.68
N VAL A 436 15.46 10.99 18.59
CA VAL A 436 16.12 11.75 19.67
C VAL A 436 15.46 13.11 19.90
N ALA A 437 15.15 13.87 18.84
CA ALA A 437 14.46 15.16 18.96
C ALA A 437 13.06 15.01 19.59
N LEU A 438 12.32 13.97 19.20
CA LEU A 438 10.99 13.67 19.74
C LEU A 438 11.07 13.24 21.21
N ALA A 439 12.00 12.36 21.58
CA ALA A 439 12.23 12.00 22.98
C ALA A 439 12.67 13.23 23.82
N GLY A 440 13.55 14.08 23.28
CA GLY A 440 13.97 15.33 23.91
C GLY A 440 12.81 16.32 24.11
N SER A 441 11.85 16.36 23.18
CA SER A 441 10.66 17.21 23.31
C SER A 441 9.75 16.80 24.47
N ALA A 442 9.71 15.52 24.82
CA ALA A 442 8.96 15.02 25.97
C ALA A 442 9.57 15.57 27.29
N VAL A 443 10.91 15.63 27.38
CA VAL A 443 11.65 16.22 28.51
C VAL A 443 11.39 17.73 28.60
N LEU A 444 11.38 18.43 27.46
CA LEU A 444 11.06 19.86 27.43
C LEU A 444 9.62 20.12 27.90
N GLY A 445 8.65 19.37 27.39
CA GLY A 445 7.23 19.52 27.74
C GLY A 445 6.94 19.25 29.22
N ILE A 446 7.54 18.21 29.81
CA ILE A 446 7.40 17.94 31.24
C ILE A 446 8.09 19.02 32.08
N GLY A 447 9.24 19.54 31.64
CA GLY A 447 9.94 20.65 32.30
C GLY A 447 9.08 21.92 32.38
N ILE A 448 8.42 22.29 31.28
CA ILE A 448 7.47 23.42 31.26
C ILE A 448 6.30 23.18 32.21
N SER A 449 5.75 21.96 32.22
CA SER A 449 4.64 21.57 33.11
C SER A 449 4.99 21.65 34.60
N VAL A 450 6.22 21.27 34.96
CA VAL A 450 6.78 21.42 36.31
C VAL A 450 6.98 22.90 36.62
N GLY A 451 7.51 23.68 35.67
CA GLY A 451 7.69 25.13 35.81
C GLY A 451 6.38 25.87 36.12
N TYR A 452 5.28 25.51 35.44
CA TYR A 452 3.95 26.06 35.74
C TYR A 452 3.50 25.77 37.18
N ALA A 453 3.72 24.55 37.68
CA ALA A 453 3.39 24.24 39.07
C ALA A 453 4.28 24.99 40.06
N ILE A 454 5.60 25.04 39.85
CA ILE A 454 6.54 25.75 40.73
C ILE A 454 6.21 27.24 40.80
N PHE A 455 5.92 27.85 39.65
CA PHE A 455 5.49 29.25 39.61
C PHE A 455 4.22 29.46 40.42
N ALA A 456 3.21 28.62 40.21
CA ALA A 456 1.94 28.73 40.94
C ALA A 456 2.12 28.51 42.46
N VAL A 457 3.03 27.62 42.88
CA VAL A 457 3.39 27.41 44.29
C VAL A 457 3.93 28.67 44.93
N GLY A 458 4.92 29.31 44.29
CA GLY A 458 5.51 30.55 44.81
C GLY A 458 4.55 31.73 44.73
N TYR A 459 3.71 31.79 43.71
CA TYR A 459 2.78 32.89 43.49
C TYR A 459 1.58 32.87 44.46
N PHE A 460 1.04 31.69 44.74
CA PHE A 460 -0.11 31.52 45.66
C PHE A 460 0.29 31.15 47.09
N ASP A 461 1.58 31.00 47.39
CA ASP A 461 2.08 30.57 48.70
C ASP A 461 1.36 29.31 49.24
N VAL A 462 1.20 28.31 48.37
CA VAL A 462 0.47 27.06 48.68
C VAL A 462 1.36 25.82 48.59
N PRO A 463 1.02 24.72 49.28
CA PRO A 463 1.72 23.45 49.14
C PRO A 463 1.89 22.98 47.69
N ALA A 464 3.07 22.45 47.36
CA ALA A 464 3.41 22.03 46.00
C ALA A 464 2.67 20.79 45.50
N ALA A 465 2.29 19.88 46.41
CA ALA A 465 1.78 18.57 46.03
C ALA A 465 0.51 18.62 45.13
N PRO A 466 -0.52 19.45 45.40
CA PRO A 466 -1.72 19.49 44.56
C PRO A 466 -1.46 20.10 43.17
N LEU A 467 -0.68 21.17 43.09
CA LEU A 467 -0.34 21.82 41.81
C LEU A 467 0.52 20.92 40.91
N LEU A 468 1.49 20.22 41.50
CA LEU A 468 2.29 19.22 40.78
C LEU A 468 1.42 18.05 40.31
N ARG A 469 0.45 17.59 41.11
CA ARG A 469 -0.50 16.55 40.66
C ARG A 469 -1.33 17.04 39.47
N TRP A 470 -1.84 18.26 39.50
CA TRP A 470 -2.67 18.77 38.41
C TRP A 470 -1.89 19.07 37.13
N SER A 471 -0.65 19.55 37.19
CA SER A 471 0.13 19.79 35.98
C SER A 471 0.87 18.54 35.49
N VAL A 472 1.65 17.88 36.35
CA VAL A 472 2.59 16.82 35.98
C VAL A 472 1.86 15.50 35.72
N LEU A 473 0.94 15.09 36.62
CA LEU A 473 0.22 13.84 36.45
C LEU A 473 -0.68 13.88 35.20
N ALA A 474 -1.31 15.03 34.93
CA ALA A 474 -2.17 15.21 33.75
C ALA A 474 -1.36 15.18 32.43
N ALA A 475 -0.15 15.74 32.40
CA ALA A 475 0.72 15.71 31.24
C ALA A 475 1.43 14.35 31.04
N SER A 476 1.61 13.57 32.11
CA SER A 476 2.40 12.33 32.09
C SER A 476 2.00 11.30 31.02
N PRO A 477 0.70 11.04 30.71
CA PRO A 477 0.34 10.06 29.69
C PRO A 477 0.77 10.50 28.29
N VAL A 478 0.69 11.82 28.04
CA VAL A 478 1.10 12.43 26.76
C VAL A 478 2.62 12.38 26.62
N VAL A 479 3.35 12.71 27.69
CA VAL A 479 4.82 12.61 27.74
C VAL A 479 5.29 11.17 27.49
N LEU A 480 4.66 10.20 28.14
CA LEU A 480 4.96 8.78 27.94
C LEU A 480 4.69 8.35 26.50
N ALA A 481 3.56 8.76 25.91
CA ALA A 481 3.25 8.44 24.52
C ALA A 481 4.29 9.01 23.54
N VAL A 482 4.74 10.26 23.73
CA VAL A 482 5.80 10.88 22.90
C VAL A 482 7.13 10.16 23.07
N ALA A 483 7.53 9.87 24.31
CA ALA A 483 8.79 9.22 24.62
C ALA A 483 8.84 7.79 24.03
N VAL A 484 7.78 7.01 24.22
CA VAL A 484 7.64 5.67 23.63
C VAL A 484 7.69 5.75 22.11
N ALA A 485 7.02 6.74 21.51
CA ALA A 485 7.07 6.91 20.07
C ALA A 485 8.49 7.24 19.55
N GLY A 486 9.21 8.13 20.23
CA GLY A 486 10.60 8.46 19.91
C GLY A 486 11.51 7.23 20.00
N LEU A 487 11.35 6.43 21.06
CA LEU A 487 12.10 5.18 21.25
C LEU A 487 11.77 4.12 20.20
N VAL A 488 10.51 3.97 19.81
CA VAL A 488 10.09 3.03 18.76
C VAL A 488 10.72 3.40 17.41
N VAL A 489 10.76 4.69 17.07
CA VAL A 489 11.43 5.18 15.86
C VAL A 489 12.94 4.85 15.88
N ILE A 490 13.58 4.97 17.04
CA ILE A 490 15.00 4.61 17.21
C ILE A 490 15.21 3.09 17.07
N ALA A 491 14.34 2.28 17.69
CA ALA A 491 14.53 0.84 17.85
C ALA A 491 14.11 -0.01 16.65
N ARG A 492 13.17 0.45 15.80
CA ARG A 492 12.59 -0.37 14.72
C ARG A 492 12.62 0.36 13.36
N PRO A 493 13.79 0.46 12.70
CA PRO A 493 13.95 1.23 11.46
C PRO A 493 13.28 0.62 10.21
N LEU A 494 12.86 -0.65 10.25
CA LEU A 494 12.30 -1.40 9.11
C LEU A 494 10.77 -1.31 8.98
N LEU A 495 10.07 -0.63 9.91
CA LEU A 495 8.60 -0.60 9.97
C LEU A 495 7.97 0.65 9.32
N VAL A 496 8.76 1.43 8.57
CA VAL A 496 8.46 2.84 8.31
C VAL A 496 8.49 3.14 6.81
N GLU A 497 7.33 3.13 6.16
CA GLU A 497 7.13 3.77 4.85
C GLU A 497 7.18 5.30 4.96
N ARG A 498 7.48 5.97 3.84
CA ARG A 498 7.63 7.42 3.68
C ARG A 498 6.38 8.18 4.16
N ALA A 499 6.37 8.67 5.41
CA ALA A 499 5.49 9.73 5.95
C ALA A 499 5.62 9.94 7.48
N TRP A 500 6.68 9.49 8.15
CA TRP A 500 6.73 9.38 9.62
C TRP A 500 6.58 10.71 10.37
N SER A 501 7.00 11.85 9.82
CA SER A 501 6.82 13.15 10.46
C SER A 501 5.34 13.54 10.57
N SER A 502 4.50 13.07 9.64
CA SER A 502 3.05 13.26 9.67
C SER A 502 2.36 12.49 10.81
N TRP A 503 3.03 11.48 11.38
CA TRP A 503 2.49 10.70 12.49
C TRP A 503 2.36 11.52 13.77
N PHE A 504 3.21 12.53 13.89
CA PHE A 504 3.36 13.35 15.08
C PHE A 504 2.82 14.77 14.90
N ARG A 505 2.30 15.11 13.72
CA ARG A 505 1.56 16.34 13.48
C ARG A 505 0.20 16.28 14.16
N PHE A 506 0.07 16.97 15.28
CA PHE A 506 -1.19 17.03 16.01
C PHE A 506 -2.17 18.00 15.32
N PRO A 507 -3.48 17.67 15.19
CA PRO A 507 -4.41 18.50 14.42
C PRO A 507 -4.61 19.90 15.02
N VAL A 508 -4.29 20.95 14.25
CA VAL A 508 -4.39 22.35 14.71
C VAL A 508 -5.81 22.72 15.12
N SER A 509 -6.83 22.20 14.42
CA SER A 509 -8.24 22.41 14.78
C SER A 509 -8.59 21.88 16.17
N VAL A 510 -8.00 20.75 16.58
CA VAL A 510 -8.19 20.18 17.91
C VAL A 510 -7.49 21.04 18.95
N ILE A 511 -6.27 21.52 18.68
CA ILE A 511 -5.53 22.43 19.58
C ILE A 511 -6.33 23.71 19.82
N ALA A 512 -6.88 24.29 18.74
CA ALA A 512 -7.71 25.48 18.81
C ALA A 512 -8.99 25.25 19.62
N LEU A 513 -9.70 24.14 19.39
CA LEU A 513 -10.90 23.77 20.15
C LEU A 513 -10.60 23.52 21.63
N VAL A 514 -9.49 22.86 21.95
CA VAL A 514 -9.07 22.60 23.35
C VAL A 514 -8.67 23.89 24.05
N GLY A 515 -7.83 24.71 23.40
CA GLY A 515 -7.38 25.99 23.92
C GLY A 515 -8.53 26.97 24.13
N ALA A 516 -9.32 27.24 23.08
CA ALA A 516 -10.47 28.14 23.16
C ALA A 516 -11.56 27.61 24.10
N GLY A 517 -11.88 26.31 24.03
CA GLY A 517 -12.90 25.70 24.87
C GLY A 517 -12.55 25.78 26.36
N SER A 518 -11.31 25.44 26.71
CA SER A 518 -10.80 25.59 28.08
C SER A 518 -10.77 27.05 28.53
N TYR A 519 -10.41 27.97 27.64
CA TYR A 519 -10.39 29.39 27.96
C TYR A 519 -11.79 29.95 28.25
N LEU A 520 -12.80 29.54 27.48
CA LEU A 520 -14.20 29.94 27.72
C LEU A 520 -14.74 29.33 29.01
N ILE A 521 -14.35 28.11 29.37
CA ILE A 521 -14.66 27.52 30.69
C ILE A 521 -13.99 28.34 31.79
N GLY A 522 -12.71 28.69 31.66
CA GLY A 522 -12.02 29.57 32.60
C GLY A 522 -12.66 30.95 32.74
N TYR A 523 -13.23 31.48 31.64
CA TYR A 523 -13.99 32.73 31.67
C TYR A 523 -15.30 32.59 32.43
N ASP A 524 -16.06 31.51 32.25
CA ASP A 524 -17.26 31.23 33.05
C ASP A 524 -16.91 31.07 34.53
N MET A 525 -15.82 30.36 34.85
CA MET A 525 -15.38 30.16 36.23
C MET A 525 -14.87 31.45 36.89
N SER A 526 -14.23 32.35 36.15
CA SER A 526 -13.78 33.65 36.68
C SER A 526 -14.86 34.74 36.65
N GLY A 527 -15.81 34.68 35.72
CA GLY A 527 -16.88 35.66 35.56
C GLY A 527 -18.12 35.38 36.40
N SER A 528 -18.33 34.13 36.82
CA SER A 528 -19.48 33.73 37.63
C SER A 528 -19.03 33.40 39.07
N PRO A 529 -19.39 34.21 40.08
CA PRO A 529 -19.11 33.93 41.50
C PRO A 529 -19.96 32.75 42.04
N ARG A 530 -19.93 31.60 41.35
CA ARG A 530 -20.96 30.55 41.43
C ARG A 530 -20.90 29.60 42.61
N ALA A 531 -19.82 29.62 43.41
CA ALA A 531 -19.66 28.59 44.43
C ALA A 531 -19.26 29.06 45.83
N LEU A 532 -18.79 30.30 46.02
CA LEU A 532 -18.03 30.65 47.23
C LEU A 532 -18.36 32.02 47.86
N LEU A 533 -19.34 32.76 47.33
CA LEU A 533 -19.74 34.05 47.88
C LEU A 533 -21.20 34.04 48.33
N PRO A 534 -21.53 34.63 49.50
CA PRO A 534 -22.92 34.98 49.86
C PRO A 534 -23.54 36.01 48.88
N VAL A 535 -22.72 36.62 48.02
CA VAL A 535 -23.10 37.60 46.97
C VAL A 535 -23.79 36.95 45.75
N LYS A 536 -23.78 35.61 45.62
CA LYS A 536 -24.48 34.90 44.53
C LYS A 536 -25.96 35.29 44.45
N TRP A 537 -26.66 35.28 45.59
CA TRP A 537 -28.06 35.68 45.66
C TRP A 537 -28.28 37.11 45.17
N TRP A 538 -27.39 38.03 45.55
CA TRP A 538 -27.45 39.43 45.13
C TRP A 538 -27.20 39.59 43.62
N LEU A 539 -26.17 38.96 43.04
CA LEU A 539 -25.89 39.07 41.60
C LEU A 539 -26.94 38.39 40.71
N ASP A 540 -27.44 37.22 41.12
CA ASP A 540 -28.52 36.52 40.42
C ASP A 540 -29.83 37.35 40.45
N GLN A 541 -30.06 38.13 41.51
CA GLN A 541 -31.26 38.96 41.67
C GLN A 541 -31.19 40.31 40.93
N TYR A 542 -30.01 40.92 40.80
CA TYR A 542 -29.84 42.24 40.16
C TYR A 542 -29.31 42.20 38.72
N PHE A 543 -28.65 41.12 38.27
CA PHE A 543 -28.12 40.98 36.90
C PHE A 543 -28.32 39.57 36.29
N PRO A 544 -29.57 39.04 36.24
CA PRO A 544 -29.84 37.67 35.81
C PRO A 544 -29.40 37.38 34.36
N GLU A 545 -29.57 38.35 33.46
CA GLU A 545 -29.20 38.22 32.04
C GLU A 545 -27.67 38.05 31.87
N LYS A 546 -26.87 38.80 32.63
CA LYS A 546 -25.41 38.70 32.56
C LYS A 546 -24.90 37.34 33.05
N MET A 547 -25.50 36.79 34.11
CA MET A 547 -25.13 35.47 34.64
C MET A 547 -25.54 34.34 33.68
N ALA A 548 -26.67 34.46 32.99
CA ALA A 548 -27.09 33.52 31.96
C ALA A 548 -26.12 33.51 30.77
N ILE A 549 -25.66 34.68 30.31
CA ILE A 549 -24.68 34.82 29.21
C ILE A 549 -23.34 34.17 29.58
N ILE A 550 -22.80 34.47 30.78
CA ILE A 550 -21.53 33.88 31.24
C ILE A 550 -21.64 32.36 31.31
N SER A 551 -22.77 31.84 31.78
CA SER A 551 -23.04 30.39 31.78
C SER A 551 -23.07 29.77 30.39
N ALA A 552 -23.69 30.45 29.45
CA ALA A 552 -23.81 29.98 28.08
C ALA A 552 -22.40 29.90 27.45
N ILE A 553 -21.54 30.89 27.73
CA ILE A 553 -20.14 30.92 27.29
C ILE A 553 -19.38 29.69 27.82
N GLY A 554 -19.51 29.36 29.11
CA GLY A 554 -18.88 28.17 29.69
C GLY A 554 -19.33 26.88 29.01
N ARG A 555 -20.64 26.73 28.77
CA ARG A 555 -21.21 25.54 28.09
C ARG A 555 -20.76 25.43 26.65
N VAL A 556 -20.64 26.55 25.92
CA VAL A 556 -20.03 26.58 24.59
C VAL A 556 -18.58 26.12 24.66
N GLY A 557 -17.83 26.57 25.66
CA GLY A 557 -16.46 26.10 25.91
C GLY A 557 -16.36 24.59 26.13
N ALA A 558 -17.25 24.03 26.96
CA ALA A 558 -17.33 22.59 27.18
C ALA A 558 -17.77 21.81 25.94
N ALA A 559 -18.71 22.34 25.15
CA ALA A 559 -19.10 21.77 23.88
C ALA A 559 -17.91 21.67 22.90
N CYS A 560 -17.05 22.70 22.83
CA CYS A 560 -15.82 22.68 22.04
C CYS A 560 -14.88 21.52 22.46
N LEU A 561 -14.75 21.25 23.76
CA LEU A 561 -13.96 20.10 24.24
C LEU A 561 -14.57 18.76 23.82
N GLY A 562 -15.91 18.64 23.82
CA GLY A 562 -16.61 17.44 23.34
C GLY A 562 -16.40 17.20 21.85
N VAL A 563 -16.47 18.26 21.02
CA VAL A 563 -16.14 18.19 19.60
C VAL A 563 -14.67 17.79 19.38
N ALA A 564 -13.74 18.36 20.16
CA ALA A 564 -12.32 18.01 20.08
C ALA A 564 -12.08 16.50 20.34
N VAL A 565 -12.75 15.92 21.34
CA VAL A 565 -12.70 14.48 21.64
C VAL A 565 -13.25 13.66 20.47
N ALA A 566 -14.38 14.05 19.88
CA ALA A 566 -14.97 13.36 18.73
C ALA A 566 -14.02 13.32 17.53
N LEU A 567 -13.34 14.44 17.25
CA LEU A 567 -12.35 14.55 16.17
C LEU A 567 -11.13 13.67 16.39
N LEU A 568 -10.72 13.45 17.65
CA LEU A 568 -9.59 12.59 18.01
C LEU A 568 -9.93 11.09 17.96
N VAL A 569 -11.14 10.71 18.39
CA VAL A 569 -11.53 9.29 18.51
C VAL A 569 -11.98 8.71 17.16
N ALA A 570 -12.65 9.49 16.30
CA ALA A 570 -13.22 8.98 15.05
C ALA A 570 -12.31 9.18 13.82
N ARG A 571 -12.06 8.09 13.07
CA ARG A 571 -11.29 8.12 11.81
C ARG A 571 -12.10 8.61 10.60
N ARG A 572 -13.33 8.10 10.44
CA ARG A 572 -14.18 8.40 9.27
C ARG A 572 -14.90 9.73 9.46
N ALA A 573 -14.95 10.54 8.41
CA ALA A 573 -15.54 11.88 8.45
C ALA A 573 -17.00 11.86 8.94
N TRP A 574 -17.81 10.92 8.45
CA TRP A 574 -19.20 10.80 8.89
C TRP A 574 -19.34 10.42 10.38
N ILE A 575 -18.46 9.54 10.89
CA ILE A 575 -18.47 9.16 12.31
C ILE A 575 -18.16 10.38 13.18
N ARG A 576 -17.21 11.24 12.76
CA ARG A 576 -16.92 12.49 13.48
C ARG A 576 -18.14 13.39 13.59
N VAL A 577 -18.90 13.52 12.50
CA VAL A 577 -20.13 14.33 12.49
C VAL A 577 -21.17 13.74 13.44
N VAL A 578 -21.36 12.42 13.40
CA VAL A 578 -22.34 11.70 14.23
C VAL A 578 -21.96 11.75 15.71
N THR A 579 -20.68 11.64 16.07
CA THR A 579 -20.23 11.62 17.48
C THR A 579 -19.98 13.01 18.07
N ALA A 580 -19.72 14.02 17.25
CA ALA A 580 -19.44 15.38 17.72
C ALA A 580 -20.63 16.00 18.45
N VAL A 581 -21.85 15.87 17.93
CA VAL A 581 -23.05 16.47 18.54
C VAL A 581 -23.35 15.86 19.92
N PRO A 582 -23.44 14.52 20.09
CA PRO A 582 -23.67 13.92 21.40
C PRO A 582 -22.58 14.25 22.42
N LEU A 583 -21.30 14.21 22.02
CA LEU A 583 -20.19 14.52 22.92
C LEU A 583 -20.18 15.99 23.34
N ALA A 584 -20.48 16.91 22.43
CA ALA A 584 -20.59 18.33 22.73
C ALA A 584 -21.73 18.62 23.71
N LEU A 585 -22.89 17.98 23.53
CA LEU A 585 -24.03 18.11 24.44
C LEU A 585 -23.70 17.51 25.81
N LEU A 586 -23.05 16.35 25.86
CA LEU A 586 -22.67 15.68 27.10
C LEU A 586 -21.69 16.52 27.93
N THR A 587 -20.61 17.03 27.31
CA THR A 587 -19.63 17.86 28.01
C THR A 587 -20.25 19.19 28.47
N ALA A 588 -21.12 19.80 27.67
CA ALA A 588 -21.86 21.00 28.06
C ALA A 588 -22.87 20.77 29.19
N ALA A 589 -23.49 19.59 29.25
CA ALA A 589 -24.43 19.22 30.31
C ALA A 589 -23.74 18.96 31.65
N VAL A 590 -22.59 18.30 31.64
CA VAL A 590 -21.83 17.90 32.83
C VAL A 590 -20.95 19.04 33.39
N LEU A 591 -20.85 20.16 32.68
CA LEU A 591 -20.05 21.31 33.12
C LEU A 591 -20.53 21.84 34.49
N ALA A 592 -19.68 21.67 35.48
CA ALA A 592 -19.82 22.19 36.84
C ALA A 592 -18.42 22.56 37.39
N PRO A 593 -18.31 23.47 38.38
CA PRO A 593 -17.01 23.91 38.91
C PRO A 593 -16.11 22.77 39.40
N ARG A 594 -16.70 21.70 39.95
CA ARG A 594 -15.96 20.51 40.41
C ARG A 594 -15.61 19.53 39.29
N ALA A 595 -16.26 19.63 38.14
CA ALA A 595 -16.10 18.73 37.01
C ALA A 595 -15.09 19.24 35.96
N THR A 596 -14.70 20.53 36.00
CA THR A 596 -13.79 21.16 35.03
C THR A 596 -12.47 20.39 34.88
N GLY A 597 -11.86 20.01 35.99
CA GLY A 597 -10.60 19.27 35.94
C GLY A 597 -10.74 17.80 35.56
N LEU A 598 -11.88 17.16 35.83
CA LEU A 598 -12.17 15.80 35.32
C LEU A 598 -12.32 15.82 33.80
N ILE A 599 -13.01 16.83 33.26
CA ILE A 599 -13.15 17.04 31.82
C ILE A 599 -11.76 17.28 31.19
N ALA A 600 -10.96 18.16 31.79
CA ALA A 600 -9.59 18.45 31.35
C ALA A 600 -8.68 17.21 31.35
N ALA A 601 -8.69 16.42 32.43
CA ALA A 601 -7.92 15.18 32.54
C ALA A 601 -8.37 14.15 31.50
N THR A 602 -9.68 14.04 31.25
CA THR A 602 -10.23 13.16 30.22
C THR A 602 -9.74 13.55 28.82
N VAL A 603 -9.80 14.85 28.48
CA VAL A 603 -9.27 15.37 27.22
C VAL A 603 -7.78 15.08 27.09
N GLY A 604 -6.99 15.29 28.14
CA GLY A 604 -5.56 14.93 28.18
C GLY A 604 -5.30 13.44 27.93
N ALA A 605 -6.10 12.55 28.51
CA ALA A 605 -6.01 11.11 28.29
C ALA A 605 -6.37 10.73 26.84
N VAL A 606 -7.39 11.35 26.23
CA VAL A 606 -7.74 11.13 24.82
C VAL A 606 -6.61 11.61 23.89
N ILE A 607 -5.99 12.75 24.19
CA ILE A 607 -4.81 13.25 23.45
C ILE A 607 -3.65 12.25 23.51
N ALA A 608 -3.37 11.68 24.69
CA ALA A 608 -2.36 10.63 24.84
C ALA A 608 -2.71 9.36 24.06
N GLY A 609 -3.96 8.91 24.15
CA GLY A 609 -4.48 7.75 23.44
C GLY A 609 -4.37 7.88 21.92
N TRP A 610 -4.58 9.09 21.38
CA TRP A 610 -4.42 9.38 19.96
C TRP A 610 -3.00 9.06 19.46
N TRP A 611 -1.96 9.50 20.19
CA TRP A 611 -0.57 9.17 19.83
C TRP A 611 -0.23 7.71 20.06
N LEU A 612 -0.62 7.14 21.21
CA LEU A 612 -0.33 5.75 21.55
C LEU A 612 -0.90 4.80 20.49
N TRP A 613 -2.12 5.05 20.02
CA TRP A 613 -2.72 4.21 19.01
C TRP A 613 -2.04 4.34 17.63
N ARG A 614 -1.53 5.51 17.24
CA ARG A 614 -0.76 5.62 15.98
C ARG A 614 0.52 4.79 16.06
N VAL A 615 1.19 4.76 17.21
CA VAL A 615 2.35 3.90 17.47
C VAL A 615 1.93 2.43 17.39
N LEU A 616 0.84 2.03 18.05
CA LEU A 616 0.33 0.65 18.02
C LEU A 616 -0.11 0.22 16.61
N ALA A 617 -0.77 1.08 15.85
CA ALA A 617 -1.18 0.80 14.48
C ALA A 617 0.03 0.58 13.56
N ALA A 618 1.08 1.38 13.73
CA ALA A 618 2.34 1.21 13.02
C ALA A 618 3.01 -0.13 13.37
N LEU A 619 3.08 -0.47 14.66
CA LEU A 619 3.61 -1.74 15.14
C LEU A 619 2.76 -2.96 14.71
N GLY A 620 1.43 -2.81 14.62
CA GLY A 620 0.52 -3.85 14.17
C GLY A 620 0.62 -4.12 12.67
N ALA A 621 0.65 -3.07 11.84
CA ALA A 621 0.88 -3.19 10.40
C ALA A 621 2.24 -3.87 10.10
N ALA A 622 3.24 -3.54 10.90
CA ALA A 622 4.54 -4.18 10.90
C ALA A 622 4.51 -5.66 11.31
N ALA A 623 3.77 -6.02 12.35
CA ALA A 623 3.63 -7.40 12.81
C ALA A 623 2.87 -8.28 11.80
N LEU A 624 1.89 -7.72 11.08
CA LEU A 624 1.20 -8.39 9.97
C LEU A 624 2.10 -8.60 8.74
N ARG A 625 3.12 -7.73 8.57
CA ARG A 625 4.14 -7.84 7.51
C ARG A 625 5.37 -8.67 7.92
N ALA A 626 5.53 -8.98 9.21
CA ALA A 626 6.59 -9.86 9.66
C ALA A 626 6.31 -11.29 9.19
N PRO A 627 7.30 -12.02 8.65
CA PRO A 627 7.09 -13.43 8.34
C PRO A 627 6.65 -14.12 9.62
N ARG A 628 5.48 -14.78 9.60
CA ARG A 628 5.12 -15.74 10.63
C ARG A 628 6.26 -16.74 10.67
N SER A 629 7.12 -16.61 11.69
CA SER A 629 8.12 -17.63 12.00
C SER A 629 7.36 -18.93 12.09
N GLN A 630 7.83 -19.90 11.31
CA GLN A 630 7.40 -21.28 11.33
C GLN A 630 7.00 -21.68 12.74
N SER A 631 5.74 -22.08 12.89
CA SER A 631 5.34 -22.96 13.98
C SER A 631 6.34 -24.11 14.01
N THR A 632 7.07 -24.21 15.11
CA THR A 632 7.94 -25.32 15.47
C THR A 632 7.25 -26.64 15.14
N PRO A 633 7.90 -27.59 14.44
CA PRO A 633 7.28 -28.86 14.11
C PRO A 633 7.32 -29.78 15.34
N LEU A 634 6.41 -29.57 16.29
CA LEU A 634 6.06 -30.57 17.29
C LEU A 634 5.00 -31.50 16.65
N PHE A 635 5.45 -32.39 15.76
CA PHE A 635 4.85 -33.70 15.46
C PHE A 635 5.61 -34.34 14.28
N ARG A 636 6.79 -34.90 14.57
CA ARG A 636 7.36 -36.02 13.82
C ARG A 636 7.88 -37.05 14.83
N SER A 637 7.01 -37.99 15.19
CA SER A 637 7.38 -39.32 15.69
C SER A 637 6.12 -40.21 15.77
N ALA A 638 5.65 -40.74 14.63
CA ALA A 638 4.72 -41.88 14.59
C ALA A 638 4.47 -42.50 13.20
N ALA A 639 5.25 -42.19 12.15
CA ALA A 639 4.97 -42.70 10.79
C ALA A 639 6.22 -43.05 9.98
N ALA A 640 7.26 -43.59 10.63
CA ALA A 640 8.46 -44.08 9.97
C ALA A 640 8.92 -45.46 10.50
N GLU A 641 8.02 -46.25 11.08
CA GLU A 641 8.38 -47.56 11.67
C GLU A 641 7.41 -48.71 11.34
N THR A 642 6.64 -48.59 10.25
CA THR A 642 5.73 -49.68 9.80
C THR A 642 5.81 -49.99 8.30
N ALA A 643 6.90 -49.61 7.63
CA ALA A 643 7.18 -50.04 6.25
C ALA A 643 8.45 -50.91 6.22
N GLY A 644 8.38 -52.08 6.84
CA GLY A 644 9.50 -53.00 6.87
C GLY A 644 9.25 -54.23 7.71
N ARG A 645 8.31 -55.09 7.26
CA ARG A 645 8.20 -56.55 7.52
C ARG A 645 6.73 -56.97 7.41
N ALA A 646 6.37 -57.66 6.33
CA ALA A 646 5.49 -58.83 6.39
C ALA A 646 5.41 -59.47 5.00
N SER A 647 6.03 -60.64 4.94
CA SER A 647 6.02 -61.63 3.88
C SER A 647 4.61 -62.09 3.50
N TRP A 648 4.38 -62.22 2.19
CA TRP A 648 3.30 -63.02 1.62
C TRP A 648 3.63 -64.51 1.75
N GLN A 649 2.79 -65.27 2.45
CA GLN A 649 2.69 -66.73 2.29
C GLN A 649 1.24 -67.20 2.56
N HIS A 650 0.66 -67.75 1.50
CA HIS A 650 -0.40 -68.77 1.38
C HIS A 650 -1.86 -68.56 1.87
N ALA A 651 -2.74 -68.80 0.88
CA ALA A 651 -4.19 -69.07 0.86
C ALA A 651 -4.54 -70.38 1.63
N PRO A 652 -5.82 -70.90 1.74
CA PRO A 652 -6.89 -70.84 0.74
C PRO A 652 -8.38 -70.86 1.21
N ASP A 653 -9.27 -70.93 0.20
CA ASP A 653 -10.61 -71.55 0.12
C ASP A 653 -11.93 -70.74 0.27
N VAL A 654 -12.50 -70.49 -0.92
CA VAL A 654 -13.89 -70.56 -1.47
C VAL A 654 -14.91 -71.33 -0.58
N PRO A 655 -16.22 -70.93 -0.45
CA PRO A 655 -17.19 -71.10 -1.55
C PRO A 655 -18.41 -70.16 -1.71
N SER A 656 -18.69 -69.92 -3.01
CA SER A 656 -19.93 -70.01 -3.81
C SER A 656 -21.29 -69.40 -3.41
N ALA A 657 -22.06 -69.14 -4.49
CA ALA A 657 -23.48 -68.80 -4.63
C ALA A 657 -23.82 -67.30 -4.45
N GLY A 658 -24.53 -66.64 -5.36
CA GLY A 658 -25.23 -67.05 -6.58
C GLY A 658 -26.17 -65.91 -6.99
N VAL A 659 -26.17 -65.62 -8.30
CA VAL A 659 -27.33 -65.32 -9.17
C VAL A 659 -28.53 -64.56 -8.57
N ALA A 660 -28.85 -63.38 -9.11
CA ALA A 660 -30.09 -63.16 -9.87
C ALA A 660 -30.16 -61.73 -10.45
N ALA A 661 -30.69 -61.67 -11.67
CA ALA A 661 -30.96 -60.47 -12.46
C ALA A 661 -32.28 -59.79 -12.06
N GLU A 662 -32.63 -58.76 -12.85
CA GLU A 662 -33.86 -57.95 -12.91
C GLU A 662 -33.68 -56.57 -12.27
N GLY A 663 -33.95 -55.45 -12.93
CA GLY A 663 -34.52 -55.21 -14.25
C GLY A 663 -35.05 -53.77 -14.27
N GLY A 664 -35.18 -53.21 -15.48
CA GLY A 664 -36.20 -52.20 -15.74
C GLY A 664 -35.79 -50.72 -15.68
N ARG A 665 -35.56 -50.21 -16.88
CA ARG A 665 -35.76 -48.83 -17.40
C ARG A 665 -34.67 -47.80 -17.20
#